data_AF-A0A7K3M591-F1
#
_entry.id   AF-A0A7K3M591-F1
#
_cell.length_a   1.000
_cell.length_b   1.000
_cell.length_c   1.000
_cell.angle_alpha   90.00
_cell.angle_beta   90.00
_cell.angle_gamma   90.00
#
_symmetry.space_group_name_H-M   'P 1'
#
loop_
_entity.id
_entity.type
_entity.pdbx_description
1 polymer ?
#
loop_
_entity_poly.entity_id
_entity_poly.type
_entity_poly.pdbx_seq_one_letter_code
_entity_poly.pdbx_strand_id
1 'polypeptide(L)'
;MDALGTAQLRERVLAAWAASPARFREDANAEEELALGAYRDRLVVELAQNAADAATRAGVPGRLLLRLDGSTLLAANTGAPLDTAGVEGLSTLRASPKRESETVGRFGVGFAAVLAVTDEPVVVSHSNAVRWSRQDALTLVTGVAELAAEVTSRGTAVPVLRLPFSAEPAQWDVPDGYDTCVILPLRNDAAVAAVREMLGAVDDALLLVLPALTSLTVETDKQSRTLQGTPASIVDAGTGISERQVGRRRWRLAQLTGRAAPELLTDRPVEERARPEWSVTVAVPLDDGTASDPFGPGSVAGPATGGENLDHQSCPAPLPASVPPVVHAPTPTDDSSDLPALVIAGFPLDSTRRRVASGQLTEFLAGQVGAAYARLVASFSTPAALTLVPGPIGASEVDGLLHHAVLDALSRTAFIPAADGRSRLCPAEVTLVEGLPRGTDPGTLAPFVAGLPASGWERPDVLHRLKARVLPLAEFVDGLGSLNLPAAEWRSIYTALDGADLESLGALPVPLSDGRLVRGPRGVLLPGDIDPERLEPFQLRVVHPEAAHPLLARLGASEANAAAVLRDPAVRAAVEHAMDEDNTALADAVLHLVAASGLTHQDEPWVAQLPLRDETGEPAPAGDLLLPGVRLLDVLDADPAEYAVAADFAERHGIEVLRAAGVRGGFAIVRESDITLDPDLWHNLDDEDSWVRSTLDALQSTGFPPLIVEFAGVSDLDLVRPSAWPDVLSWLAADPETRAAIVAPMHVVTDDGARHALESYTAWWLRKHATIAGKHLDELCTSDADPIVRRLLTPVSRESIDIDDGFASAIGMARVLSDIPGEVLLNRLGDEALTMPSAELAQVYAELAGRDSNALASPRRVRVPDGTGSRVVDAGDAVVCDGPHWLQLDLPAVIPGSAGLADVLDVDLASEVYSTGPLRTGQVRAVPDVALALLPAAPDNYIEHDDLIVGGRSVDWWFHDGAVHAATMDGLARGLAWSAGAWPARWLLAQALEDPEAVASLLAEESFGAAPA
;
A
#
# COMPACT_ATOMS: atom_id res chain seq x y z
N MET A 1 -87.12 -10.15 -44.76
CA MET A 1 -86.89 -11.58 -44.46
C MET A 1 -85.65 -11.61 -43.56
N ASP A 2 -85.71 -12.24 -42.39
CA ASP A 2 -84.62 -12.24 -41.40
C ASP A 2 -83.46 -13.16 -41.84
N ALA A 3 -82.61 -12.65 -42.74
CA ALA A 3 -81.53 -13.42 -43.36
C ALA A 3 -80.47 -13.91 -42.36
N LEU A 4 -80.40 -13.28 -41.18
CA LEU A 4 -79.44 -13.58 -40.12
C LEU A 4 -80.01 -14.46 -39.00
N GLY A 5 -81.29 -14.87 -39.08
CA GLY A 5 -81.91 -15.75 -38.08
C GLY A 5 -82.03 -15.14 -36.68
N THR A 6 -82.04 -13.81 -36.57
CA THR A 6 -82.10 -13.07 -35.31
C THR A 6 -83.35 -13.39 -34.48
N ALA A 7 -84.51 -13.57 -35.13
CA ALA A 7 -85.75 -13.93 -34.46
C ALA A 7 -85.68 -15.30 -33.78
N GLN A 8 -85.14 -16.30 -34.49
CA GLN A 8 -84.98 -17.66 -33.95
C GLN A 8 -83.97 -17.69 -32.80
N LEU A 9 -82.91 -16.88 -32.85
CA LEU A 9 -81.98 -16.70 -31.74
C LEU A 9 -82.69 -16.10 -30.52
N ARG A 10 -83.41 -14.99 -30.68
CA ARG A 10 -84.17 -14.35 -29.59
C ARG A 10 -85.19 -15.29 -28.96
N GLU A 11 -85.97 -16.01 -29.77
CA GLU A 11 -87.00 -16.94 -29.29
C GLU A 11 -86.39 -18.05 -28.41
N ARG A 12 -85.27 -18.64 -28.84
CA ARG A 12 -84.56 -19.66 -28.04
C ARG A 12 -84.08 -19.11 -26.70
N VAL A 13 -83.52 -17.91 -26.69
CA VAL A 13 -83.02 -17.25 -25.46
C VAL A 13 -84.18 -16.93 -24.51
N LEU A 14 -85.25 -16.30 -25.00
CA LEU A 14 -86.41 -15.95 -24.18
C LEU A 14 -87.09 -17.19 -23.61
N ALA A 15 -87.23 -18.26 -24.40
CA ALA A 15 -87.79 -19.53 -23.93
C ALA A 15 -86.92 -20.15 -22.81
N ALA A 16 -85.58 -20.09 -22.94
CA ALA A 16 -84.67 -20.58 -21.92
C ALA A 16 -84.74 -19.77 -20.61
N TRP A 17 -84.86 -18.45 -20.72
CA TRP A 17 -85.02 -17.56 -19.55
C TRP A 17 -86.40 -17.72 -18.88
N ALA A 18 -87.47 -17.86 -19.65
CA ALA A 18 -88.81 -18.14 -19.12
C ALA A 18 -88.84 -19.47 -18.35
N ALA A 19 -88.18 -20.50 -18.88
CA ALA A 19 -88.07 -21.80 -18.22
C ALA A 19 -87.19 -21.77 -16.96
N SER A 20 -86.22 -20.85 -16.88
CA SER A 20 -85.32 -20.69 -15.72
C SER A 20 -84.89 -19.22 -15.55
N PRO A 21 -85.57 -18.45 -14.67
CA PRO A 21 -85.17 -17.08 -14.36
C PRO A 21 -83.76 -16.96 -13.79
N ALA A 22 -83.21 -18.04 -13.24
CA ALA A 22 -81.80 -18.10 -12.82
C ALA A 22 -80.84 -17.90 -14.00
N ARG A 23 -81.14 -18.46 -15.18
CA ARG A 23 -80.31 -18.25 -16.40
C ARG A 23 -80.34 -16.82 -16.88
N PHE A 24 -81.49 -16.16 -16.78
CA PHE A 24 -81.59 -14.72 -17.07
C PHE A 24 -80.64 -13.91 -16.18
N ARG A 25 -80.62 -14.20 -14.86
CA ARG A 25 -79.69 -13.56 -13.93
C ARG A 25 -78.23 -13.86 -14.25
N GLU A 26 -77.91 -15.10 -14.59
CA GLU A 26 -76.55 -15.51 -14.97
C GLU A 26 -76.07 -14.75 -16.20
N ASP A 27 -76.89 -14.68 -17.26
CA ASP A 27 -76.55 -13.94 -18.49
C ASP A 27 -76.43 -12.43 -18.23
N ALA A 28 -77.32 -11.87 -17.42
CA ALA A 28 -77.29 -10.45 -17.07
C ALA A 28 -76.05 -10.11 -16.23
N ASN A 29 -75.73 -10.94 -15.24
CA ASN A 29 -74.51 -10.79 -14.43
C ASN A 29 -73.25 -10.92 -15.30
N ALA A 30 -73.23 -11.87 -16.23
CA ALA A 30 -72.08 -12.08 -17.11
C ALA A 30 -71.86 -10.89 -18.06
N GLU A 31 -72.91 -10.33 -18.66
CA GLU A 31 -72.77 -9.10 -19.48
C GLU A 31 -72.38 -7.89 -18.64
N GLU A 32 -72.95 -7.73 -17.44
CA GLU A 32 -72.66 -6.62 -16.54
C GLU A 32 -71.23 -6.67 -15.99
N GLU A 33 -70.73 -7.85 -15.63
CA GLU A 33 -69.33 -8.07 -15.20
C GLU A 33 -68.35 -7.74 -16.33
N LEU A 34 -68.68 -8.10 -17.58
CA LEU A 34 -67.86 -7.75 -18.74
C LEU A 34 -67.89 -6.23 -19.03
N ALA A 35 -69.07 -5.61 -18.96
CA ALA A 35 -69.25 -4.18 -19.26
C ALA A 35 -68.68 -3.24 -18.16
N LEU A 36 -68.83 -3.59 -16.89
CA LEU A 36 -68.36 -2.79 -15.75
C LEU A 36 -66.94 -3.15 -15.29
N GLY A 37 -66.52 -4.39 -15.54
CA GLY A 37 -65.23 -4.92 -15.11
C GLY A 37 -64.16 -4.86 -16.20
N ALA A 38 -63.60 -6.01 -16.54
CA ALA A 38 -62.30 -6.12 -17.21
C ALA A 38 -62.22 -5.49 -18.62
N TYR A 39 -63.34 -5.25 -19.31
CA TYR A 39 -63.34 -4.83 -20.72
C TYR A 39 -63.57 -3.33 -20.96
N ARG A 40 -63.77 -2.52 -19.91
CA ARG A 40 -64.05 -1.08 -20.04
C ARG A 40 -63.02 -0.32 -20.90
N ASP A 41 -61.74 -0.69 -20.78
CA ASP A 41 -60.63 0.00 -21.46
C ASP A 41 -60.06 -0.80 -22.65
N ARG A 42 -60.74 -1.89 -23.06
CA ARG A 42 -60.26 -2.80 -24.13
C ARG A 42 -61.01 -2.67 -25.45
N LEU A 43 -62.01 -1.80 -25.53
CA LEU A 43 -62.89 -1.64 -26.69
C LEU A 43 -62.13 -1.58 -28.03
N VAL A 44 -61.14 -0.70 -28.13
CA VAL A 44 -60.37 -0.48 -29.36
C VAL A 44 -59.58 -1.72 -29.77
N VAL A 45 -58.99 -2.40 -28.79
CA VAL A 45 -58.18 -3.60 -29.01
C VAL A 45 -59.06 -4.77 -29.48
N GLU A 46 -60.23 -4.97 -28.86
CA GLU A 46 -61.17 -6.02 -29.27
C GLU A 46 -61.74 -5.77 -30.68
N LEU A 47 -62.03 -4.50 -31.02
CA LEU A 47 -62.44 -4.12 -32.37
C LEU A 47 -61.32 -4.37 -33.39
N ALA A 48 -60.07 -4.08 -33.04
CA ALA A 48 -58.92 -4.36 -33.89
C ALA A 48 -58.67 -5.86 -34.08
N GLN A 49 -58.83 -6.67 -33.04
CA GLN A 49 -58.74 -8.12 -33.14
C GLN A 49 -59.85 -8.69 -34.04
N ASN A 50 -61.09 -8.23 -33.89
CA ASN A 50 -62.19 -8.62 -34.79
C ASN A 50 -61.90 -8.27 -36.25
N ALA A 51 -61.29 -7.11 -36.50
CA ALA A 51 -60.86 -6.68 -37.83
C ALA A 51 -59.75 -7.58 -38.39
N ALA A 52 -58.73 -7.90 -37.58
CA ALA A 52 -57.63 -8.79 -37.95
C ALA A 52 -58.14 -10.21 -38.29
N ASP A 53 -59.08 -10.73 -37.48
CA ASP A 53 -59.69 -12.04 -37.69
C ASP A 53 -60.54 -12.07 -38.96
N ALA A 54 -61.31 -11.02 -39.23
CA ALA A 54 -62.09 -10.90 -40.45
C ALA A 54 -61.20 -10.85 -41.71
N ALA A 55 -60.10 -10.11 -41.65
CA ALA A 55 -59.11 -10.05 -42.72
C ALA A 55 -58.43 -11.41 -42.95
N THR A 56 -58.03 -12.09 -41.87
CA THR A 56 -57.43 -13.44 -41.91
C THR A 56 -58.38 -14.46 -42.53
N ARG A 57 -59.66 -14.46 -42.12
CA ARG A 57 -60.68 -15.36 -42.69
C ARG A 57 -60.92 -15.12 -44.19
N ALA A 58 -60.80 -13.88 -44.65
CA ALA A 58 -60.95 -13.53 -46.06
C ALA A 58 -59.64 -13.67 -46.87
N GLY A 59 -58.50 -13.87 -46.22
CA GLY A 59 -57.20 -13.92 -46.89
C GLY A 59 -56.78 -12.59 -47.53
N VAL A 60 -57.22 -11.45 -46.97
CA VAL A 60 -56.93 -10.11 -47.50
C VAL A 60 -56.14 -9.27 -46.48
N PRO A 61 -55.41 -8.23 -46.91
CA PRO A 61 -54.81 -7.27 -45.99
C PRO A 61 -55.88 -6.54 -45.15
N GLY A 62 -55.73 -6.60 -43.82
CA GLY A 62 -56.66 -5.97 -42.90
C GLY A 62 -56.45 -4.46 -42.81
N ARG A 63 -57.51 -3.69 -43.00
CA ARG A 63 -57.57 -2.26 -42.73
C ARG A 63 -58.62 -2.01 -41.67
N LEU A 64 -58.33 -1.14 -40.71
CA LEU A 64 -59.28 -0.70 -39.68
C LEU A 64 -59.38 0.82 -39.66
N LEU A 65 -60.59 1.35 -39.64
CA LEU A 65 -60.91 2.76 -39.38
C LEU A 65 -61.63 2.84 -38.05
N LEU A 66 -61.15 3.70 -37.15
CA LEU A 66 -61.79 4.06 -35.89
C LEU A 66 -62.12 5.56 -35.94
N ARG A 67 -63.38 5.91 -36.11
CA ARG A 67 -63.84 7.30 -36.21
C ARG A 67 -64.76 7.64 -35.04
N LEU A 68 -64.38 8.62 -34.23
CA LEU A 68 -65.24 9.24 -33.23
C LEU A 68 -65.80 10.55 -33.82
N ASP A 69 -67.10 10.55 -34.13
CA ASP A 69 -67.84 11.72 -34.64
C ASP A 69 -68.88 12.15 -33.59
N GLY A 70 -68.60 13.24 -32.89
CA GLY A 70 -69.42 13.70 -31.77
C GLY A 70 -69.53 12.65 -30.66
N SER A 71 -70.72 12.03 -30.54
CA SER A 71 -71.03 10.99 -29.56
C SER A 71 -71.19 9.59 -30.19
N THR A 72 -70.66 9.35 -31.39
CA THR A 72 -70.75 8.05 -32.07
C THR A 72 -69.36 7.54 -32.42
N LEU A 73 -69.01 6.33 -31.95
CA LEU A 73 -67.81 5.62 -32.40
C LEU A 73 -68.18 4.67 -33.54
N LEU A 74 -67.47 4.81 -34.65
CA LEU A 74 -67.56 3.97 -35.82
C LEU A 74 -66.25 3.18 -35.96
N ALA A 75 -66.34 1.86 -36.09
CA ALA A 75 -65.22 0.97 -36.35
C ALA A 75 -65.45 0.15 -37.62
N ALA A 76 -64.79 0.51 -38.72
CA ALA A 76 -64.96 -0.13 -40.02
C ALA A 76 -63.72 -0.95 -40.42
N ASN A 77 -63.90 -2.18 -40.87
CA ASN A 77 -62.82 -3.07 -41.24
C ASN A 77 -63.00 -3.73 -42.62
N THR A 78 -61.88 -4.11 -43.24
CA THR A 78 -61.90 -5.03 -44.39
C THR A 78 -61.94 -6.48 -43.94
N GLY A 79 -62.44 -7.37 -44.79
CA GLY A 79 -62.43 -8.82 -44.58
C GLY A 79 -63.79 -9.48 -44.74
N ALA A 80 -63.95 -10.66 -44.13
CA ALA A 80 -65.16 -11.46 -44.28
C ALA A 80 -66.42 -10.73 -43.74
N PRO A 81 -67.51 -10.65 -44.52
CA PRO A 81 -68.73 -9.94 -44.11
C PRO A 81 -69.48 -10.66 -42.99
N LEU A 82 -70.37 -9.93 -42.30
CA LEU A 82 -71.25 -10.49 -41.28
C LEU A 82 -72.16 -11.60 -41.85
N ASP A 83 -72.14 -12.77 -41.21
CA ASP A 83 -72.94 -13.95 -41.52
C ASP A 83 -73.76 -14.45 -40.31
N THR A 84 -74.62 -15.45 -40.52
CA THR A 84 -75.47 -16.03 -39.47
C THR A 84 -74.68 -16.59 -38.30
N ALA A 85 -73.55 -17.27 -38.58
CA ALA A 85 -72.69 -17.83 -37.54
C ALA A 85 -71.98 -16.73 -36.72
N GLY A 86 -71.64 -15.61 -37.37
CA GLY A 86 -71.12 -14.41 -36.74
C GLY A 86 -72.14 -13.78 -35.81
N VAL A 87 -73.40 -13.62 -36.22
CA VAL A 87 -74.46 -13.09 -35.34
C VAL A 87 -74.73 -14.00 -34.14
N GLU A 88 -74.79 -15.32 -34.35
CA GLU A 88 -74.91 -16.26 -33.24
C GLU A 88 -73.73 -16.13 -32.28
N GLY A 89 -72.50 -16.07 -32.80
CA GLY A 89 -71.29 -15.88 -31.99
C GLY A 89 -71.23 -14.55 -31.25
N LEU A 90 -71.72 -13.45 -31.83
CA LEU A 90 -71.81 -12.14 -31.17
C LEU A 90 -72.91 -12.11 -30.08
N SER A 91 -73.90 -13.01 -30.19
CA SER A 91 -75.04 -13.10 -29.27
C SER A 91 -74.87 -14.20 -28.21
N THR A 92 -73.79 -14.98 -28.25
CA THR A 92 -73.49 -16.05 -27.28
C THR A 92 -72.23 -15.74 -26.45
N LEU A 93 -72.34 -15.67 -25.12
CA LEU A 93 -71.18 -15.61 -24.22
C LEU A 93 -70.68 -17.03 -23.93
N ARG A 94 -69.37 -17.22 -24.09
CA ARG A 94 -68.60 -18.40 -23.64
C ARG A 94 -69.05 -19.76 -24.22
N ALA A 95 -69.88 -19.78 -25.26
CA ALA A 95 -70.24 -20.97 -26.01
C ALA A 95 -70.19 -20.69 -27.51
N SER A 96 -69.35 -21.45 -28.23
CA SER A 96 -69.22 -21.35 -29.69
C SER A 96 -69.85 -22.59 -30.37
N PRO A 97 -70.57 -22.44 -31.49
CA PRO A 97 -71.05 -23.55 -32.30
C PRO A 97 -69.96 -24.28 -33.11
N LYS A 98 -68.75 -23.71 -33.27
CA LYS A 98 -67.76 -24.19 -34.25
C LYS A 98 -66.77 -25.19 -33.63
N ARG A 99 -66.88 -26.46 -34.04
CA ARG A 99 -66.00 -27.57 -33.61
C ARG A 99 -64.73 -27.75 -34.44
N GLU A 100 -64.54 -27.07 -35.58
CA GLU A 100 -63.46 -27.43 -36.55
C GLU A 100 -62.88 -26.26 -37.41
N SER A 101 -62.41 -25.13 -36.84
CA SER A 101 -61.63 -24.16 -37.67
C SER A 101 -60.48 -23.45 -36.94
N GLU A 102 -59.31 -23.41 -37.61
CA GLU A 102 -57.99 -22.91 -37.20
C GLU A 102 -57.88 -21.39 -36.91
N THR A 103 -58.98 -20.68 -36.65
CA THR A 103 -58.91 -19.23 -36.43
C THR A 103 -58.75 -18.89 -34.94
N VAL A 104 -57.66 -18.20 -34.62
CA VAL A 104 -57.33 -17.66 -33.29
C VAL A 104 -58.31 -16.56 -32.91
N GLY A 105 -59.42 -16.95 -32.29
CA GLY A 105 -60.32 -16.01 -31.62
C GLY A 105 -61.26 -16.77 -30.69
N ARG A 106 -61.38 -16.31 -29.45
CA ARG A 106 -62.43 -16.76 -28.52
C ARG A 106 -63.62 -15.82 -28.72
N PHE A 107 -64.47 -16.16 -29.69
CA PHE A 107 -65.54 -15.31 -30.20
C PHE A 107 -66.73 -15.18 -29.24
N GLY A 108 -67.29 -13.97 -29.17
CA GLY A 108 -68.47 -13.57 -28.40
C GLY A 108 -68.17 -12.76 -27.14
N VAL A 109 -67.07 -13.05 -26.45
CA VAL A 109 -66.71 -12.35 -25.19
C VAL A 109 -66.05 -11.00 -25.44
N GLY A 110 -65.25 -10.87 -26.50
CA GLY A 110 -64.58 -9.62 -26.86
C GLY A 110 -65.53 -8.52 -27.36
N PHE A 111 -66.59 -8.90 -28.07
CA PHE A 111 -67.60 -7.94 -28.53
C PHE A 111 -68.43 -7.36 -27.38
N ALA A 112 -68.55 -8.06 -26.24
CA ALA A 112 -69.22 -7.51 -25.05
C ALA A 112 -68.56 -6.22 -24.52
N ALA A 113 -67.29 -5.95 -24.87
CA ALA A 113 -66.62 -4.69 -24.56
C ALA A 113 -67.37 -3.45 -25.07
N VAL A 114 -68.17 -3.57 -26.14
CA VAL A 114 -68.96 -2.45 -26.66
C VAL A 114 -70.01 -1.97 -25.65
N LEU A 115 -70.53 -2.86 -24.80
CA LEU A 115 -71.53 -2.51 -23.77
C LEU A 115 -70.97 -1.63 -22.64
N ALA A 116 -69.64 -1.52 -22.54
CA ALA A 116 -69.02 -0.57 -21.62
C ALA A 116 -69.31 0.89 -22.02
N VAL A 117 -69.56 1.15 -23.31
CA VAL A 117 -69.70 2.51 -23.86
C VAL A 117 -71.02 2.78 -24.57
N THR A 118 -71.74 1.74 -25.02
CA THR A 118 -73.03 1.88 -25.72
C THR A 118 -74.11 0.98 -25.12
N ASP A 119 -75.37 1.33 -25.36
CA ASP A 119 -76.53 0.48 -25.10
C ASP A 119 -77.20 -0.04 -26.38
N GLU A 120 -76.76 0.45 -27.54
CA GLU A 120 -77.40 0.18 -28.83
C GLU A 120 -76.36 -0.12 -29.94
N PRO A 121 -75.50 -1.15 -29.78
CA PRO A 121 -74.51 -1.48 -30.79
C PRO A 121 -75.18 -1.95 -32.08
N VAL A 122 -74.63 -1.53 -33.22
CA VAL A 122 -75.05 -1.95 -34.56
C VAL A 122 -73.84 -2.53 -35.30
N VAL A 123 -74.04 -3.62 -36.04
CA VAL A 123 -73.05 -4.17 -36.98
C VAL A 123 -73.69 -4.26 -38.35
N VAL A 124 -73.08 -3.60 -39.33
CA VAL A 124 -73.53 -3.56 -40.71
C VAL A 124 -72.41 -4.02 -41.65
N SER A 125 -72.75 -4.87 -42.60
CA SER A 125 -71.96 -5.17 -43.79
C SER A 125 -72.80 -4.82 -45.02
N HIS A 126 -72.22 -4.85 -46.23
CA HIS A 126 -72.92 -4.44 -47.45
C HIS A 126 -74.30 -5.07 -47.66
N SER A 127 -74.51 -6.31 -47.19
CA SER A 127 -75.74 -7.07 -47.44
C SER A 127 -76.57 -7.34 -46.18
N ASN A 128 -76.00 -7.16 -45.00
CA ASN A 128 -76.54 -7.68 -43.75
C ASN A 128 -76.36 -6.65 -42.61
N ALA A 129 -77.36 -6.49 -41.76
CA ALA A 129 -77.24 -5.66 -40.58
C ALA A 129 -77.97 -6.29 -39.39
N VAL A 130 -77.35 -6.16 -38.22
CA VAL A 130 -77.90 -6.57 -36.93
C VAL A 130 -77.68 -5.45 -35.93
N ARG A 131 -78.67 -5.25 -35.05
CA ARG A 131 -78.56 -4.30 -33.94
C ARG A 131 -78.96 -4.96 -32.64
N TRP A 132 -78.48 -4.40 -31.54
CA TRP A 132 -79.00 -4.67 -30.21
C TRP A 132 -79.48 -3.36 -29.60
N SER A 133 -80.44 -3.43 -28.68
CA SER A 133 -80.89 -2.25 -27.91
C SER A 133 -81.30 -2.69 -26.53
N ARG A 134 -80.75 -2.01 -25.50
CA ARG A 134 -81.15 -2.22 -24.11
C ARG A 134 -82.64 -1.95 -23.90
N GLN A 135 -83.20 -0.94 -24.59
CA GLN A 135 -84.60 -0.58 -24.47
C GLN A 135 -85.52 -1.65 -25.08
N ASP A 136 -85.17 -2.17 -26.26
CA ASP A 136 -85.93 -3.26 -26.89
C ASP A 136 -85.81 -4.56 -26.10
N ALA A 137 -84.61 -4.87 -25.57
CA ALA A 137 -84.39 -6.00 -24.68
C ALA A 137 -85.25 -5.91 -23.42
N LEU A 138 -85.27 -4.75 -22.75
CA LEU A 138 -86.11 -4.49 -21.57
C LEU A 138 -87.60 -4.67 -21.88
N THR A 139 -88.04 -4.17 -23.03
CA THR A 139 -89.43 -4.31 -23.48
C THR A 139 -89.81 -5.78 -23.66
N LEU A 140 -88.96 -6.58 -24.31
CA LEU A 140 -89.20 -8.01 -24.51
C LEU A 140 -89.27 -8.77 -23.18
N VAL A 141 -88.30 -8.58 -22.28
CA VAL A 141 -88.25 -9.34 -21.02
C VAL A 141 -89.32 -8.92 -20.02
N THR A 142 -89.77 -7.66 -20.06
CA THR A 142 -90.93 -7.19 -19.27
C THR A 142 -92.22 -7.88 -19.72
N GLY A 143 -92.30 -8.28 -20.99
CA GLY A 143 -93.41 -9.06 -21.55
C GLY A 143 -93.42 -10.54 -21.15
N VAL A 144 -92.38 -11.03 -20.46
CA VAL A 144 -92.28 -12.44 -20.00
C VAL A 144 -92.65 -12.51 -18.52
N ALA A 145 -93.82 -13.08 -18.22
CA ALA A 145 -94.38 -13.09 -16.87
C ALA A 145 -93.46 -13.77 -15.84
N GLU A 146 -92.77 -14.84 -16.25
CA GLU A 146 -91.85 -15.62 -15.43
C GLU A 146 -90.61 -14.81 -14.98
N LEU A 147 -90.27 -13.72 -15.68
CA LEU A 147 -89.10 -12.88 -15.39
C LEU A 147 -89.45 -11.63 -14.56
N ALA A 148 -90.73 -11.36 -14.27
CA ALA A 148 -91.19 -10.10 -13.69
C ALA A 148 -90.45 -9.71 -12.38
N ALA A 149 -90.18 -10.67 -11.50
CA ALA A 149 -89.46 -10.45 -10.25
C ALA A 149 -88.00 -10.03 -10.48
N GLU A 150 -87.32 -10.70 -11.43
CA GLU A 150 -85.92 -10.41 -11.76
C GLU A 150 -85.78 -9.08 -12.49
N VAL A 151 -86.69 -8.76 -13.41
CA VAL A 151 -86.73 -7.46 -14.10
C VAL A 151 -86.98 -6.33 -13.10
N THR A 152 -87.90 -6.50 -12.15
CA THR A 152 -88.16 -5.50 -11.09
C THR A 152 -86.92 -5.26 -10.22
N SER A 153 -86.20 -6.33 -9.87
CA SER A 153 -84.98 -6.26 -9.07
C SER A 153 -83.84 -5.53 -9.79
N ARG A 154 -83.64 -5.80 -11.08
CA ARG A 154 -82.50 -5.27 -11.85
C ARG A 154 -82.77 -3.93 -12.54
N GLY A 155 -84.03 -3.52 -12.69
CA GLY A 155 -84.39 -2.32 -13.43
C GLY A 155 -83.95 -2.40 -14.90
N THR A 156 -83.14 -1.43 -15.35
CA THR A 156 -82.66 -1.35 -16.75
C THR A 156 -81.44 -2.24 -17.05
N ALA A 157 -80.86 -2.90 -16.04
CA ALA A 157 -79.68 -3.77 -16.17
C ALA A 157 -80.05 -5.19 -16.66
N VAL A 158 -80.55 -5.27 -17.89
CA VAL A 158 -80.92 -6.52 -18.59
C VAL A 158 -79.84 -6.97 -19.59
N PRO A 159 -79.75 -8.26 -19.95
CA PRO A 159 -78.85 -8.73 -21.00
C PRO A 159 -79.26 -8.16 -22.36
N VAL A 160 -78.30 -7.53 -23.04
CA VAL A 160 -78.47 -6.83 -24.32
C VAL A 160 -78.04 -7.72 -25.47
N LEU A 161 -76.82 -8.27 -25.42
CA LEU A 161 -76.23 -8.98 -26.58
C LEU A 161 -76.93 -10.32 -26.86
N ARG A 162 -77.65 -10.88 -25.90
CA ARG A 162 -78.40 -12.14 -26.10
C ARG A 162 -79.61 -11.98 -27.01
N LEU A 163 -80.07 -10.75 -27.24
CA LEU A 163 -81.27 -10.47 -28.03
C LEU A 163 -80.95 -9.67 -29.30
N PRO A 164 -80.46 -10.30 -30.38
CA PRO A 164 -80.21 -9.61 -31.64
C PRO A 164 -81.50 -9.22 -32.37
N PHE A 165 -81.54 -8.04 -32.98
CA PHE A 165 -82.64 -7.57 -33.82
C PHE A 165 -82.17 -7.41 -35.27
N SER A 166 -83.01 -7.85 -36.22
CA SER A 166 -82.80 -7.54 -37.63
C SER A 166 -82.78 -6.02 -37.82
N ALA A 167 -81.83 -5.55 -38.63
CA ALA A 167 -81.72 -4.17 -39.02
C ALA A 167 -81.62 -4.09 -40.55
N GLU A 168 -82.03 -2.98 -41.17
CA GLU A 168 -81.91 -2.81 -42.62
C GLU A 168 -80.55 -2.17 -42.94
N PRO A 169 -79.69 -2.79 -43.76
CA PRO A 169 -78.36 -2.26 -44.05
C PRO A 169 -78.37 -0.83 -44.60
N ALA A 170 -79.39 -0.49 -45.40
CA ALA A 170 -79.54 0.84 -46.02
C ALA A 170 -79.70 2.00 -45.03
N GLN A 171 -79.87 1.73 -43.73
CA GLN A 171 -79.94 2.76 -42.69
C GLN A 171 -78.56 3.29 -42.28
N TRP A 172 -77.48 2.60 -42.64
CA TRP A 172 -76.12 2.98 -42.30
C TRP A 172 -75.17 2.82 -43.49
N ASP A 173 -74.33 3.81 -43.72
CA ASP A 173 -73.29 3.73 -44.75
C ASP A 173 -72.03 3.07 -44.18
N VAL A 174 -71.60 1.96 -44.80
CA VAL A 174 -70.25 1.43 -44.60
C VAL A 174 -69.27 2.35 -45.32
N PRO A 175 -68.25 2.93 -44.65
CA PRO A 175 -67.31 3.83 -45.31
C PRO A 175 -66.63 3.20 -46.52
N ASP A 176 -66.41 4.01 -47.56
CA ASP A 176 -65.78 3.55 -48.81
C ASP A 176 -64.46 2.81 -48.56
N GLY A 177 -64.35 1.61 -49.15
CA GLY A 177 -63.18 0.76 -49.00
C GLY A 177 -63.18 -0.15 -47.76
N TYR A 178 -64.25 -0.21 -46.98
CA TYR A 178 -64.43 -1.15 -45.88
C TYR A 178 -65.61 -2.09 -46.13
N ASP A 179 -65.60 -3.29 -45.53
CA ASP A 179 -66.56 -4.36 -45.79
C ASP A 179 -67.61 -4.51 -44.68
N THR A 180 -67.20 -4.23 -43.43
CA THR A 180 -68.04 -4.33 -42.22
C THR A 180 -67.78 -3.15 -41.30
N CYS A 181 -68.81 -2.66 -40.64
CA CYS A 181 -68.78 -1.50 -39.76
C CYS A 181 -69.56 -1.76 -38.48
N VAL A 182 -68.91 -1.52 -37.33
CA VAL A 182 -69.52 -1.50 -36.00
C VAL A 182 -69.80 -0.05 -35.63
N ILE A 183 -71.05 0.27 -35.31
CA ILE A 183 -71.50 1.63 -35.00
C ILE A 183 -72.02 1.63 -33.57
N LEU A 184 -71.43 2.49 -32.74
CA LEU A 184 -71.64 2.55 -31.30
C LEU A 184 -72.06 3.97 -30.88
N PRO A 185 -73.37 4.25 -30.75
CA PRO A 185 -73.86 5.46 -30.11
C PRO A 185 -73.44 5.46 -28.64
N LEU A 186 -72.62 6.42 -28.22
CA LEU A 186 -72.03 6.45 -26.88
C LEU A 186 -73.05 6.94 -25.86
N ARG A 187 -73.19 6.22 -24.74
CA ARG A 187 -74.26 6.41 -23.75
C ARG A 187 -74.27 7.80 -23.09
N ASN A 188 -73.08 8.36 -22.83
CA ASN A 188 -72.90 9.62 -22.11
C ASN A 188 -71.49 10.21 -22.34
N ASP A 189 -71.27 11.43 -21.83
CA ASP A 189 -69.99 12.14 -21.95
C ASP A 189 -68.79 11.38 -21.35
N ALA A 190 -69.01 10.55 -20.31
CA ALA A 190 -67.96 9.72 -19.73
C ALA A 190 -67.52 8.60 -20.69
N ALA A 191 -68.46 8.01 -21.44
CA ALA A 191 -68.14 7.05 -22.50
C ALA A 191 -67.38 7.72 -23.65
N VAL A 192 -67.77 8.95 -24.04
CA VAL A 192 -67.04 9.74 -25.05
C VAL A 192 -65.61 10.01 -24.61
N ALA A 193 -65.40 10.42 -23.36
CA ALA A 193 -64.08 10.67 -22.80
C ALA A 193 -63.20 9.41 -22.79
N ALA A 194 -63.75 8.27 -22.32
CA ALA A 194 -63.03 7.00 -22.29
C ALA A 194 -62.64 6.49 -23.70
N VAL A 195 -63.55 6.60 -24.68
CA VAL A 195 -63.24 6.26 -26.08
C VAL A 195 -62.15 7.17 -26.63
N ARG A 196 -62.22 8.48 -26.37
CA ARG A 196 -61.21 9.44 -26.85
C ARG A 196 -59.82 9.13 -26.28
N GLU A 197 -59.74 8.72 -25.01
CA GLU A 197 -58.51 8.28 -24.36
C GLU A 197 -57.96 6.99 -25.02
N MET A 198 -58.80 5.96 -25.19
CA MET A 198 -58.41 4.71 -25.86
C MET A 198 -57.92 4.94 -27.31
N LEU A 199 -58.59 5.83 -28.06
CA LEU A 199 -58.17 6.22 -29.41
C LEU A 199 -56.85 6.99 -29.41
N GLY A 200 -56.56 7.77 -28.35
CA GLY A 200 -55.28 8.44 -28.14
C GLY A 200 -54.13 7.47 -27.86
N ALA A 201 -54.42 6.37 -27.15
CA ALA A 201 -53.45 5.34 -26.77
C ALA A 201 -53.04 4.39 -27.92
N VAL A 202 -53.74 4.41 -29.07
CA VAL A 202 -53.37 3.59 -30.24
C VAL A 202 -51.96 3.92 -30.73
N ASP A 203 -51.15 2.90 -30.94
CA ASP A 203 -49.75 3.05 -31.34
C ASP A 203 -49.23 1.90 -32.23
N ASP A 204 -47.91 1.89 -32.47
CA ASP A 204 -47.23 0.92 -33.34
C ASP A 204 -47.39 -0.53 -32.84
N ALA A 205 -47.49 -0.75 -31.53
CA ALA A 205 -47.57 -2.09 -30.94
C ALA A 205 -48.81 -2.85 -31.42
N LEU A 206 -49.92 -2.16 -31.66
CA LEU A 206 -51.15 -2.80 -32.13
C LEU A 206 -50.98 -3.46 -33.51
N LEU A 207 -50.21 -2.85 -34.42
CA LEU A 207 -49.91 -3.44 -35.72
C LEU A 207 -48.86 -4.56 -35.63
N LEU A 208 -47.95 -4.52 -34.64
CA LEU A 208 -47.00 -5.61 -34.38
C LEU A 208 -47.71 -6.85 -33.81
N VAL A 209 -48.66 -6.64 -32.89
CA VAL A 209 -49.50 -7.67 -32.27
C VAL A 209 -50.46 -8.32 -33.26
N LEU A 210 -51.05 -7.52 -34.15
CA LEU A 210 -52.03 -7.98 -35.13
C LEU A 210 -51.45 -7.90 -36.56
N PRO A 211 -50.59 -8.84 -36.96
CA PRO A 211 -49.87 -8.76 -38.23
C PRO A 211 -50.77 -8.81 -39.47
N ALA A 212 -52.00 -9.32 -39.34
CA ALA A 212 -53.00 -9.28 -40.41
C ALA A 212 -53.47 -7.84 -40.73
N LEU A 213 -53.32 -6.89 -39.80
CA LEU A 213 -53.61 -5.48 -40.04
C LEU A 213 -52.40 -4.80 -40.69
N THR A 214 -52.61 -4.19 -41.86
CA THR A 214 -51.61 -3.41 -42.60
C THR A 214 -51.83 -1.90 -42.48
N SER A 215 -53.03 -1.47 -42.11
CA SER A 215 -53.34 -0.05 -41.89
C SER A 215 -54.40 0.14 -40.82
N LEU A 216 -54.18 1.12 -39.95
CA LEU A 216 -55.10 1.55 -38.91
C LEU A 216 -55.26 3.07 -38.96
N THR A 217 -56.46 3.55 -39.23
CA THR A 217 -56.77 4.98 -39.26
C THR A 217 -57.63 5.34 -38.05
N VAL A 218 -57.23 6.38 -37.32
CA VAL A 218 -57.96 6.95 -36.18
C VAL A 218 -58.38 8.37 -36.53
N GLU A 219 -59.68 8.62 -36.53
CA GLU A 219 -60.30 9.91 -36.81
C GLU A 219 -61.07 10.40 -35.58
N THR A 220 -60.83 11.65 -35.19
CA THR A 220 -61.55 12.35 -34.12
C THR A 220 -61.90 13.74 -34.61
N ASP A 221 -62.81 14.45 -33.94
CA ASP A 221 -63.24 15.82 -34.33
C ASP A 221 -62.09 16.81 -34.59
N LYS A 222 -60.89 16.55 -34.06
CA LYS A 222 -59.72 17.45 -34.11
C LYS A 222 -58.57 16.93 -34.98
N GLN A 223 -58.52 15.63 -35.29
CA GLN A 223 -57.34 15.01 -35.89
C GLN A 223 -57.68 13.69 -36.59
N SER A 224 -57.05 13.46 -37.75
CA SER A 224 -56.97 12.16 -38.41
C SER A 224 -55.51 11.70 -38.42
N ARG A 225 -55.25 10.44 -38.04
CA ARG A 225 -53.93 9.82 -38.10
C ARG A 225 -54.03 8.40 -38.64
N THR A 226 -53.08 8.00 -39.48
CA THR A 226 -53.00 6.64 -40.02
C THR A 226 -51.66 6.02 -39.66
N LEU A 227 -51.71 4.84 -39.06
CA LEU A 227 -50.57 3.95 -38.87
C LEU A 227 -50.55 2.94 -40.03
N GLN A 228 -49.42 2.80 -40.69
CA GLN A 228 -49.22 1.81 -41.74
C GLN A 228 -48.14 0.81 -41.34
N GLY A 229 -48.40 -0.47 -41.55
CA GLY A 229 -47.45 -1.55 -41.33
C GLY A 229 -47.14 -2.25 -42.66
N THR A 230 -45.86 -2.36 -43.01
CA THR A 230 -45.46 -3.23 -44.13
C THR A 230 -45.58 -4.70 -43.73
N PRO A 231 -45.62 -5.63 -44.69
CA PRO A 231 -45.32 -7.02 -44.40
C PRO A 231 -43.93 -7.15 -43.75
N ALA A 232 -43.75 -8.16 -42.89
CA ALA A 232 -42.45 -8.46 -42.32
C ALA A 232 -41.52 -9.02 -43.42
N SER A 233 -40.30 -8.48 -43.50
CA SER A 233 -39.22 -8.96 -44.37
C SER A 233 -38.31 -9.88 -43.57
N ILE A 234 -38.04 -11.08 -44.07
CA ILE A 234 -37.17 -12.04 -43.38
C ILE A 234 -35.71 -11.59 -43.54
N VAL A 235 -35.01 -11.42 -42.42
CA VAL A 235 -33.57 -11.13 -42.39
C VAL A 235 -32.78 -12.44 -42.31
N ASP A 236 -33.22 -13.35 -41.44
CA ASP A 236 -32.64 -14.69 -41.30
C ASP A 236 -33.73 -15.70 -40.94
N ALA A 237 -34.08 -16.54 -41.91
CA ALA A 237 -35.09 -17.58 -41.74
C ALA A 237 -34.67 -18.67 -40.75
N GLY A 238 -33.36 -18.95 -40.63
CA GLY A 238 -32.84 -20.01 -39.76
C GLY A 238 -32.96 -19.64 -38.28
N THR A 239 -32.83 -18.36 -37.96
CA THR A 239 -32.99 -17.84 -36.59
C THR A 239 -34.39 -17.28 -36.31
N GLY A 240 -35.22 -17.09 -37.35
CA GLY A 240 -36.57 -16.52 -37.21
C GLY A 240 -36.55 -15.00 -37.06
N ILE A 241 -35.50 -14.34 -37.56
CA ILE A 241 -35.35 -12.89 -37.51
C ILE A 241 -36.00 -12.26 -38.74
N SER A 242 -36.86 -11.29 -38.49
CA SER A 242 -37.52 -10.49 -39.51
C SER A 242 -37.53 -9.03 -39.11
N GLU A 243 -37.79 -8.16 -40.07
CA GLU A 243 -37.96 -6.74 -39.84
C GLU A 243 -39.25 -6.23 -40.43
N ARG A 244 -39.86 -5.27 -39.75
CA ARG A 244 -41.15 -4.70 -40.14
C ARG A 244 -41.14 -3.20 -39.95
N GLN A 245 -41.55 -2.46 -40.98
CA GLN A 245 -41.76 -1.03 -40.86
C GLN A 245 -43.17 -0.77 -40.33
N VAL A 246 -43.29 -0.04 -39.22
CA VAL A 246 -44.57 0.44 -38.66
C VAL A 246 -44.47 1.95 -38.50
N GLY A 247 -45.27 2.67 -39.29
CA GLY A 247 -45.17 4.12 -39.41
C GLY A 247 -43.75 4.54 -39.81
N ARG A 248 -43.10 5.33 -38.95
CA ARG A 248 -41.73 5.82 -39.17
C ARG A 248 -40.65 4.92 -38.56
N ARG A 249 -41.03 3.90 -37.79
CA ARG A 249 -40.08 3.03 -37.07
C ARG A 249 -39.90 1.71 -37.79
N ARG A 250 -38.64 1.31 -37.94
CA ARG A 250 -38.26 -0.04 -38.33
C ARG A 250 -38.12 -0.88 -37.07
N TRP A 251 -38.75 -2.05 -37.04
CA TRP A 251 -38.68 -2.98 -35.93
C TRP A 251 -37.96 -4.23 -36.37
N ARG A 252 -37.09 -4.77 -35.52
CA ARG A 252 -36.54 -6.12 -35.67
C ARG A 252 -37.27 -7.06 -34.72
N LEU A 253 -37.66 -8.22 -35.25
CA LEU A 253 -38.48 -9.20 -34.56
C LEU A 253 -37.78 -10.57 -34.59
N ALA A 254 -37.82 -11.28 -33.47
CA ALA A 254 -37.51 -12.69 -33.39
C ALA A 254 -38.80 -13.47 -33.10
N GLN A 255 -39.17 -14.38 -34.00
CA GLN A 255 -40.40 -15.16 -33.87
C GLN A 255 -40.11 -16.65 -33.72
N LEU A 256 -40.78 -17.27 -32.75
CA LEU A 256 -40.82 -18.71 -32.56
C LEU A 256 -42.28 -19.18 -32.54
N THR A 257 -42.55 -20.31 -33.17
CA THR A 257 -43.86 -20.96 -33.16
C THR A 257 -43.70 -22.44 -32.93
N GLY A 258 -44.74 -23.09 -32.41
CA GLY A 258 -44.70 -24.52 -32.17
C GLY A 258 -46.01 -25.08 -31.63
N ARG A 259 -45.93 -26.31 -31.13
CA ARG A 259 -47.07 -27.03 -30.54
C ARG A 259 -46.69 -27.49 -29.13
N ALA A 260 -47.50 -27.12 -28.14
CA ALA A 260 -47.30 -27.46 -26.74
C ALA A 260 -47.61 -28.95 -26.50
N ALA A 261 -46.82 -29.59 -25.66
CA ALA A 261 -47.05 -30.96 -25.25
C ALA A 261 -48.33 -31.05 -24.38
N PRO A 262 -49.15 -32.12 -24.48
CA PRO A 262 -50.41 -32.24 -23.76
C PRO A 262 -50.28 -32.07 -22.24
N GLU A 263 -49.14 -32.46 -21.67
CA GLU A 263 -48.85 -32.39 -20.24
C GLU A 263 -48.83 -30.94 -19.73
N LEU A 264 -48.33 -30.01 -20.55
CA LEU A 264 -48.28 -28.57 -20.24
C LEU A 264 -49.67 -27.93 -20.19
N LEU A 265 -50.69 -28.57 -20.77
CA LEU A 265 -52.06 -28.06 -20.87
C LEU A 265 -53.02 -28.72 -19.86
N THR A 266 -52.52 -29.59 -18.97
CA THR A 266 -53.34 -30.42 -18.08
C THR A 266 -54.22 -29.62 -17.11
N ASP A 267 -53.77 -28.45 -16.70
CA ASP A 267 -54.46 -27.51 -15.82
C ASP A 267 -55.34 -26.49 -16.57
N ARG A 268 -55.43 -26.60 -17.91
CA ARG A 268 -56.20 -25.69 -18.76
C ARG A 268 -57.64 -26.18 -19.03
N PRO A 269 -58.60 -25.25 -19.25
CA PRO A 269 -59.94 -25.59 -19.75
C PRO A 269 -59.92 -26.47 -21.00
N VAL A 270 -60.95 -27.31 -21.19
CA VAL A 270 -61.02 -28.31 -22.28
C VAL A 270 -60.86 -27.67 -23.66
N GLU A 271 -61.48 -26.50 -23.85
CA GLU A 271 -61.43 -25.75 -25.10
C GLU A 271 -60.03 -25.18 -25.39
N GLU A 272 -59.21 -24.92 -24.38
CA GLU A 272 -57.81 -24.50 -24.55
C GLU A 272 -56.92 -25.69 -24.87
N ARG A 273 -57.15 -26.84 -24.23
CA ARG A 273 -56.41 -28.08 -24.50
C ARG A 273 -56.51 -28.56 -25.95
N ALA A 274 -57.62 -28.24 -26.63
CA ALA A 274 -57.82 -28.53 -28.04
C ALA A 274 -56.98 -27.65 -28.99
N ARG A 275 -56.25 -26.66 -28.47
CA ARG A 275 -55.46 -25.67 -29.23
C ARG A 275 -54.02 -25.60 -28.70
N PRO A 276 -53.19 -26.61 -28.97
CA PRO A 276 -51.82 -26.66 -28.45
C PRO A 276 -50.85 -25.72 -29.18
N GLU A 277 -51.26 -25.07 -30.28
CA GLU A 277 -50.39 -24.18 -31.04
C GLU A 277 -50.02 -22.93 -30.23
N TRP A 278 -48.74 -22.55 -30.25
CA TRP A 278 -48.23 -21.36 -29.58
C TRP A 278 -47.34 -20.54 -30.50
N SER A 279 -47.24 -19.24 -30.20
CA SER A 279 -46.31 -18.33 -30.85
C SER A 279 -45.73 -17.35 -29.83
N VAL A 280 -44.50 -16.94 -30.08
CA VAL A 280 -43.74 -15.95 -29.32
C VAL A 280 -43.06 -15.02 -30.31
N THR A 281 -43.11 -13.72 -30.04
CA THR A 281 -42.46 -12.68 -30.81
C THR A 281 -41.86 -11.67 -29.85
N VAL A 282 -40.55 -11.44 -29.99
CA VAL A 282 -39.83 -10.37 -29.28
C VAL A 282 -39.45 -9.32 -30.32
N ALA A 283 -39.77 -8.06 -30.05
CA ALA A 283 -39.55 -6.97 -31.00
C ALA A 283 -38.84 -5.76 -30.36
N VAL A 284 -37.88 -5.19 -31.08
CA VAL A 284 -37.10 -4.01 -30.67
C VAL A 284 -37.08 -3.01 -31.83
N PRO A 285 -37.29 -1.71 -31.58
CA PRO A 285 -37.16 -0.69 -32.62
C PRO A 285 -35.68 -0.50 -32.98
N LEU A 286 -35.41 -0.14 -34.23
CA LEU A 286 -34.07 0.13 -34.72
C LEU A 286 -33.83 1.64 -34.82
N ASP A 287 -32.59 2.06 -34.58
CA ASP A 287 -32.11 3.40 -34.95
C ASP A 287 -31.37 3.32 -36.29
N ASP A 288 -31.64 4.27 -37.19
CA ASP A 288 -31.01 4.37 -38.51
C ASP A 288 -29.57 4.97 -38.44
N GLY A 289 -28.90 4.84 -37.29
CA GLY A 289 -27.52 5.26 -37.07
C GLY A 289 -27.35 6.74 -36.74
N THR A 290 -28.40 7.41 -36.25
CA THR A 290 -28.32 8.84 -35.86
C THR A 290 -28.04 9.07 -34.38
N ALA A 291 -28.30 8.08 -33.51
CA ALA A 291 -27.93 8.15 -32.11
C ALA A 291 -26.43 7.90 -31.90
N SER A 292 -25.83 8.75 -31.07
CA SER A 292 -24.53 8.47 -30.43
C SER A 292 -24.59 7.13 -29.71
N ASP A 293 -23.54 6.32 -29.83
CA ASP A 293 -23.36 5.11 -29.03
C ASP A 293 -23.76 5.38 -27.57
N PRO A 294 -24.78 4.68 -27.01
CA PRO A 294 -25.24 4.90 -25.64
C PRO A 294 -24.14 4.67 -24.61
N PHE A 295 -23.02 4.05 -25.01
CA PHE A 295 -21.85 3.81 -24.18
C PHE A 295 -20.66 4.76 -24.44
N GLY A 296 -20.83 5.80 -25.27
CA GLY A 296 -19.88 6.91 -25.46
C GLY A 296 -19.12 6.91 -26.80
N PRO A 297 -18.44 8.02 -27.17
CA PRO A 297 -17.87 8.24 -28.50
C PRO A 297 -16.59 7.43 -28.86
N GLY A 298 -16.35 6.27 -28.23
CA GLY A 298 -15.09 5.53 -28.35
C GLY A 298 -15.10 4.24 -29.18
N SER A 299 -16.24 3.79 -29.71
CA SER A 299 -16.40 2.41 -30.20
C SER A 299 -16.24 2.18 -31.71
N VAL A 300 -15.84 3.17 -32.52
CA VAL A 300 -15.68 2.93 -33.97
C VAL A 300 -14.43 3.64 -34.54
N ALA A 301 -13.33 2.90 -34.65
CA ALA A 301 -12.25 3.19 -35.59
C ALA A 301 -11.42 1.93 -35.90
N GLY A 302 -12.04 0.93 -36.56
CA GLY A 302 -11.27 0.02 -37.41
C GLY A 302 -10.99 0.73 -38.75
N PRO A 303 -9.79 0.63 -39.34
CA PRO A 303 -9.49 1.31 -40.59
C PRO A 303 -10.40 0.77 -41.70
N ALA A 304 -11.08 1.68 -42.39
CA ALA A 304 -11.85 1.38 -43.58
C ALA A 304 -10.90 0.88 -44.69
N THR A 305 -10.75 -0.43 -44.83
CA THR A 305 -10.22 -1.03 -46.06
C THR A 305 -11.35 -1.07 -47.07
N GLY A 306 -11.19 -0.28 -48.13
CA GLY A 306 -12.24 0.00 -49.11
C GLY A 306 -12.72 -1.24 -49.87
N GLY A 307 -14.00 -1.21 -50.23
CA GLY A 307 -14.62 -2.12 -51.19
C GLY A 307 -16.01 -2.60 -50.77
N GLU A 308 -17.02 -1.89 -51.25
CA GLU A 308 -18.42 -2.35 -51.46
C GLU A 308 -19.35 -2.47 -50.22
N ASN A 309 -20.45 -1.70 -50.27
CA ASN A 309 -21.61 -1.62 -49.36
C ASN A 309 -21.35 -1.29 -47.88
N LEU A 310 -21.49 0.00 -47.55
CA LEU A 310 -21.76 0.46 -46.18
C LEU A 310 -23.15 -0.05 -45.75
N ASP A 311 -23.22 -1.30 -45.29
CA ASP A 311 -24.35 -1.79 -44.52
C ASP A 311 -24.42 -0.94 -43.24
N HIS A 312 -25.40 -0.04 -43.15
CA HIS A 312 -25.73 0.64 -41.91
C HIS A 312 -26.00 -0.42 -40.83
N GLN A 313 -25.02 -0.65 -39.93
CA GLN A 313 -25.18 -1.59 -38.82
C GLN A 313 -26.30 -1.07 -37.91
N SER A 314 -27.49 -1.66 -38.04
CA SER A 314 -28.66 -1.24 -37.27
C SER A 314 -28.44 -1.53 -35.79
N CYS A 315 -28.67 -0.54 -34.94
CA CYS A 315 -28.57 -0.69 -33.48
C CYS A 315 -29.98 -0.76 -32.86
N PRO A 316 -30.14 -1.47 -31.73
CA PRO A 316 -31.39 -1.42 -30.98
C PRO A 316 -31.62 -0.01 -30.41
N ALA A 317 -32.87 0.44 -30.44
CA ALA A 317 -33.32 1.68 -29.84
C ALA A 317 -34.24 1.40 -28.64
N PRO A 318 -34.40 2.35 -27.70
CA PRO A 318 -35.36 2.23 -26.62
C PRO A 318 -36.81 2.10 -27.12
N LEU A 319 -37.65 1.37 -26.38
CA LEU A 319 -39.07 1.29 -26.67
C LEU A 319 -39.72 2.69 -26.65
N PRO A 320 -40.60 3.02 -27.61
CA PRO A 320 -41.31 4.29 -27.58
C PRO A 320 -42.21 4.38 -26.34
N ALA A 321 -42.30 5.57 -25.73
CA ALA A 321 -43.20 5.81 -24.59
C ALA A 321 -44.69 5.57 -24.88
N SER A 322 -45.06 5.43 -26.16
CA SER A 322 -46.43 5.04 -26.54
C SER A 322 -46.72 3.56 -26.29
N VAL A 323 -45.68 2.71 -26.31
CA VAL A 323 -45.82 1.27 -26.12
C VAL A 323 -45.92 1.00 -24.63
N PRO A 324 -47.03 0.43 -24.14
CA PRO A 324 -47.18 0.16 -22.71
C PRO A 324 -46.14 -0.90 -22.26
N PRO A 325 -45.47 -0.70 -21.11
CA PRO A 325 -44.47 -1.63 -20.59
C PRO A 325 -45.16 -2.82 -19.91
N VAL A 326 -45.82 -3.66 -20.70
CA VAL A 326 -46.57 -4.84 -20.24
C VAL A 326 -46.32 -6.03 -21.15
N VAL A 327 -46.64 -7.23 -20.67
CA VAL A 327 -46.65 -8.44 -21.51
C VAL A 327 -47.88 -8.42 -22.44
N HIS A 328 -47.69 -8.85 -23.68
CA HIS A 328 -48.78 -8.92 -24.67
C HIS A 328 -49.21 -10.36 -24.93
N ALA A 329 -50.49 -10.69 -24.70
CA ALA A 329 -51.02 -12.05 -24.84
C ALA A 329 -52.40 -12.18 -25.53
N PRO A 330 -52.49 -11.95 -26.86
CA PRO A 330 -51.57 -11.19 -27.71
C PRO A 330 -51.74 -9.67 -27.51
N THR A 331 -52.83 -9.26 -26.85
CA THR A 331 -53.12 -7.87 -26.48
C THR A 331 -52.44 -7.47 -25.18
N PRO A 332 -52.27 -6.17 -24.87
CA PRO A 332 -51.70 -5.73 -23.58
C PRO A 332 -52.40 -6.39 -22.37
N THR A 333 -51.63 -6.89 -21.41
CA THR A 333 -52.11 -7.37 -20.10
C THR A 333 -51.84 -6.33 -19.00
N ASP A 334 -52.31 -6.60 -17.78
CA ASP A 334 -52.01 -5.83 -16.56
C ASP A 334 -50.70 -6.31 -15.89
N ASP A 335 -49.92 -7.16 -16.56
CA ASP A 335 -48.62 -7.65 -16.08
C ASP A 335 -47.52 -6.77 -16.65
N SER A 336 -47.02 -5.84 -15.81
CA SER A 336 -45.91 -4.95 -16.15
C SER A 336 -44.66 -5.73 -16.54
N SER A 337 -43.94 -5.21 -17.54
CA SER A 337 -42.65 -5.73 -17.99
C SER A 337 -41.63 -4.61 -18.15
N ASP A 338 -40.47 -4.78 -17.49
CA ASP A 338 -39.33 -3.88 -17.58
C ASP A 338 -38.27 -4.37 -18.58
N LEU A 339 -38.60 -5.38 -19.39
CA LEU A 339 -37.72 -5.82 -20.48
C LEU A 339 -37.55 -4.70 -21.52
N PRO A 340 -36.33 -4.46 -22.02
CA PRO A 340 -36.07 -3.43 -23.05
C PRO A 340 -36.51 -3.86 -24.46
N ALA A 341 -37.51 -4.74 -24.56
CA ALA A 341 -38.11 -5.22 -25.80
C ALA A 341 -39.60 -5.51 -25.61
N LEU A 342 -40.38 -5.37 -26.68
CA LEU A 342 -41.80 -5.72 -26.69
C LEU A 342 -41.93 -7.25 -26.78
N VAL A 343 -42.60 -7.86 -25.80
CA VAL A 343 -42.86 -9.32 -25.75
C VAL A 343 -44.32 -9.61 -26.06
N ILE A 344 -44.56 -10.31 -27.16
CA ILE A 344 -45.88 -10.77 -27.61
C ILE A 344 -45.86 -12.29 -27.63
N ALA A 345 -46.66 -12.94 -26.79
CA ALA A 345 -46.66 -14.38 -26.68
C ALA A 345 -48.06 -14.92 -26.37
N GLY A 346 -48.37 -16.12 -26.83
CA GLY A 346 -49.64 -16.80 -26.58
C GLY A 346 -49.83 -17.29 -25.13
N PHE A 347 -49.48 -16.47 -24.12
CA PHE A 347 -49.63 -16.83 -22.72
C PHE A 347 -51.09 -17.13 -22.36
N PRO A 348 -51.35 -18.13 -21.50
CA PRO A 348 -52.69 -18.38 -20.99
C PRO A 348 -53.11 -17.20 -20.10
N LEU A 349 -54.35 -16.73 -20.23
CA LEU A 349 -54.89 -15.66 -19.39
C LEU A 349 -55.80 -16.21 -18.29
N ASP A 350 -55.91 -15.49 -17.19
CA ASP A 350 -56.84 -15.77 -16.10
C ASP A 350 -58.32 -15.54 -16.50
N SER A 351 -59.24 -15.75 -15.56
CA SER A 351 -60.68 -15.56 -15.82
C SER A 351 -61.06 -14.11 -16.13
N THR A 352 -60.27 -13.14 -15.63
CA THR A 352 -60.46 -11.71 -15.90
C THR A 352 -59.92 -11.29 -17.28
N ARG A 353 -59.05 -12.12 -17.88
CA ARG A 353 -58.31 -11.85 -19.11
C ARG A 353 -57.40 -10.64 -19.05
N ARG A 354 -57.01 -10.25 -17.84
CA ARG A 354 -56.11 -9.14 -17.60
C ARG A 354 -54.75 -9.59 -17.14
N ARG A 355 -54.63 -10.79 -16.58
CA ARG A 355 -53.33 -11.31 -16.15
C ARG A 355 -53.02 -12.64 -16.80
N VAL A 356 -51.74 -12.90 -16.99
CA VAL A 356 -51.24 -14.21 -17.36
C VAL A 356 -51.51 -15.17 -16.21
N ALA A 357 -52.11 -16.32 -16.53
CA ALA A 357 -52.34 -17.37 -15.58
C ALA A 357 -51.03 -18.10 -15.26
N SER A 358 -50.75 -18.36 -14.00
CA SER A 358 -49.62 -19.19 -13.58
C SER A 358 -49.84 -20.66 -14.00
N GLY A 359 -48.73 -21.38 -14.22
CA GLY A 359 -48.73 -22.81 -14.56
C GLY A 359 -47.61 -23.21 -15.52
N GLN A 360 -47.55 -24.50 -15.84
CA GLN A 360 -46.47 -25.11 -16.64
C GLN A 360 -46.38 -24.53 -18.06
N LEU A 361 -47.53 -24.21 -18.68
CA LEU A 361 -47.54 -23.58 -20.00
C LEU A 361 -46.84 -22.21 -19.98
N THR A 362 -47.06 -21.42 -18.93
CA THR A 362 -46.45 -20.09 -18.79
C THR A 362 -44.95 -20.18 -18.60
N GLU A 363 -44.46 -21.11 -17.76
CA GLU A 363 -43.03 -21.39 -17.59
C GLU A 363 -42.37 -21.83 -18.90
N PHE A 364 -43.02 -22.74 -19.64
CA PHE A 364 -42.56 -23.17 -20.95
C PHE A 364 -42.48 -22.01 -21.95
N LEU A 365 -43.52 -21.18 -22.04
CA LEU A 365 -43.57 -20.04 -22.95
C LEU A 365 -42.56 -18.95 -22.57
N ALA A 366 -42.29 -18.73 -21.28
CA ALA A 366 -41.22 -17.82 -20.86
C ALA A 366 -39.85 -18.33 -21.31
N GLY A 367 -39.60 -19.64 -21.28
CA GLY A 367 -38.41 -20.25 -21.89
C GLY A 367 -38.31 -19.99 -23.40
N GLN A 368 -39.43 -20.07 -24.13
CA GLN A 368 -39.48 -19.74 -25.56
C GLN A 368 -39.25 -18.23 -25.80
N VAL A 369 -39.75 -17.35 -24.93
CA VAL A 369 -39.43 -15.91 -24.94
C VAL A 369 -37.95 -15.70 -24.77
N GLY A 370 -37.32 -16.31 -23.76
CA GLY A 370 -35.87 -16.23 -23.55
C GLY A 370 -35.07 -16.66 -24.79
N ALA A 371 -35.46 -17.77 -25.44
CA ALA A 371 -34.83 -18.23 -26.66
C ALA A 371 -34.99 -17.26 -27.84
N ALA A 372 -36.19 -16.72 -28.06
CA ALA A 372 -36.43 -15.73 -29.12
C ALA A 372 -35.65 -14.43 -28.85
N TYR A 373 -35.64 -13.98 -27.59
CA TYR A 373 -34.92 -12.80 -27.14
C TYR A 373 -33.41 -12.93 -27.37
N ALA A 374 -32.82 -14.06 -27.01
CA ALA A 374 -31.38 -14.27 -27.20
C ALA A 374 -30.99 -14.31 -28.68
N ARG A 375 -31.84 -14.87 -29.56
CA ARG A 375 -31.65 -14.80 -31.02
C ARG A 375 -31.73 -13.36 -31.54
N LEU A 376 -32.67 -12.57 -31.00
CA LEU A 376 -32.79 -11.15 -31.33
C LEU A 376 -31.50 -10.39 -30.98
N VAL A 377 -30.99 -10.57 -29.76
CA VAL A 377 -29.73 -9.95 -29.31
C VAL A 377 -28.55 -10.41 -30.16
N ALA A 378 -28.47 -11.70 -30.49
CA ALA A 378 -27.41 -12.25 -31.33
C ALA A 378 -27.41 -11.73 -32.78
N SER A 379 -28.54 -11.21 -33.25
CA SER A 379 -28.64 -10.59 -34.59
C SER A 379 -27.91 -9.25 -34.72
N PHE A 380 -27.47 -8.66 -33.61
CA PHE A 380 -26.73 -7.40 -33.59
C PHE A 380 -25.21 -7.64 -33.60
N SER A 381 -24.46 -6.72 -34.22
CA SER A 381 -23.00 -6.77 -34.34
C SER A 381 -22.28 -5.68 -33.54
N THR A 382 -23.02 -4.80 -32.88
CA THR A 382 -22.48 -3.65 -32.12
C THR A 382 -22.66 -3.85 -30.62
N PRO A 383 -21.81 -3.25 -29.77
CA PRO A 383 -21.97 -3.29 -28.31
C PRO A 383 -23.32 -2.75 -27.82
N ALA A 384 -24.04 -1.95 -28.62
CA ALA A 384 -25.40 -1.52 -28.35
C ALA A 384 -26.36 -2.70 -28.08
N ALA A 385 -26.07 -3.91 -28.57
CA ALA A 385 -26.79 -5.12 -28.21
C ALA A 385 -26.88 -5.35 -26.68
N LEU A 386 -25.87 -4.91 -25.91
CA LEU A 386 -25.83 -5.05 -24.46
C LEU A 386 -26.87 -4.17 -23.74
N THR A 387 -27.44 -3.14 -24.38
CA THR A 387 -28.55 -2.38 -23.80
C THR A 387 -29.83 -3.20 -23.69
N LEU A 388 -29.92 -4.32 -24.42
CA LEU A 388 -31.06 -5.23 -24.36
C LEU A 388 -30.96 -6.23 -23.21
N VAL A 389 -29.86 -6.24 -22.44
CA VAL A 389 -29.69 -7.13 -21.28
C VAL A 389 -30.47 -6.57 -20.09
N PRO A 390 -31.53 -7.24 -19.63
CA PRO A 390 -32.39 -6.70 -18.58
C PRO A 390 -31.72 -6.70 -17.20
N GLY A 391 -32.31 -5.94 -16.26
CA GLY A 391 -31.93 -5.97 -14.84
C GLY A 391 -32.15 -7.35 -14.18
N PRO A 392 -31.60 -7.59 -12.98
CA PRO A 392 -31.74 -8.88 -12.30
C PRO A 392 -33.13 -9.14 -11.70
N ILE A 393 -33.95 -8.09 -11.56
CA ILE A 393 -35.27 -8.14 -10.93
C ILE A 393 -36.30 -7.67 -11.95
N GLY A 394 -37.38 -8.43 -12.09
CA GLY A 394 -38.55 -8.04 -12.92
C GLY A 394 -39.58 -7.23 -12.12
N ALA A 395 -40.41 -6.47 -12.82
CA ALA A 395 -41.45 -5.61 -12.24
C ALA A 395 -42.66 -6.37 -11.66
N SER A 396 -42.87 -7.60 -12.11
CA SER A 396 -44.00 -8.47 -11.72
C SER A 396 -43.55 -9.93 -11.64
N GLU A 397 -44.42 -10.84 -11.16
CA GLU A 397 -44.12 -12.29 -11.10
C GLU A 397 -43.81 -12.87 -12.49
N VAL A 398 -44.64 -12.53 -13.48
CA VAL A 398 -44.47 -12.94 -14.88
C VAL A 398 -43.19 -12.34 -15.45
N ASP A 399 -42.91 -11.07 -15.17
CA ASP A 399 -41.70 -10.41 -15.64
C ASP A 399 -40.43 -10.98 -15.01
N GLY A 400 -40.48 -11.35 -13.73
CA GLY A 400 -39.38 -12.06 -13.05
C GLY A 400 -39.06 -13.40 -13.70
N LEU A 401 -40.10 -14.15 -14.10
CA LEU A 401 -39.96 -15.39 -14.87
C LEU A 401 -39.31 -15.12 -16.25
N LEU A 402 -39.73 -14.05 -16.94
CA LEU A 402 -39.16 -13.68 -18.23
C LEU A 402 -37.70 -13.20 -18.11
N HIS A 403 -37.38 -12.36 -17.12
CA HIS A 403 -36.01 -11.93 -16.83
C HIS A 403 -35.10 -13.13 -16.59
N HIS A 404 -35.54 -14.10 -15.78
CA HIS A 404 -34.78 -15.31 -15.52
C HIS A 404 -34.53 -16.10 -16.82
N ALA A 405 -35.57 -16.34 -17.61
CA ALA A 405 -35.46 -17.07 -18.88
C ALA A 405 -34.57 -16.33 -19.90
N VAL A 406 -34.66 -15.01 -19.99
CA VAL A 406 -33.86 -14.17 -20.89
C VAL A 406 -32.40 -14.17 -20.47
N LEU A 407 -32.07 -13.91 -19.21
CA LEU A 407 -30.68 -13.90 -18.72
C LEU A 407 -30.03 -15.28 -18.89
N ASP A 408 -30.76 -16.35 -18.59
CA ASP A 408 -30.29 -17.71 -18.75
C ASP A 408 -30.02 -18.06 -20.23
N ALA A 409 -30.93 -17.70 -21.14
CA ALA A 409 -30.75 -17.90 -22.58
C ALA A 409 -29.60 -17.05 -23.15
N LEU A 410 -29.49 -15.78 -22.75
CA LEU A 410 -28.40 -14.89 -23.16
C LEU A 410 -27.05 -15.42 -22.71
N SER A 411 -26.93 -15.95 -21.48
CA SER A 411 -25.66 -16.47 -20.96
C SER A 411 -25.07 -17.63 -21.77
N ARG A 412 -25.92 -18.35 -22.52
CA ARG A 412 -25.55 -19.51 -23.36
C ARG A 412 -25.57 -19.23 -24.86
N THR A 413 -25.84 -17.99 -25.27
CA THR A 413 -25.93 -17.64 -26.69
C THR A 413 -24.66 -16.93 -27.12
N ALA A 414 -24.00 -17.44 -28.15
CA ALA A 414 -22.79 -16.82 -28.69
C ALA A 414 -23.15 -15.54 -29.48
N PHE A 415 -22.93 -14.37 -28.88
CA PHE A 415 -23.15 -13.09 -29.56
C PHE A 415 -22.03 -12.07 -29.37
N ILE A 416 -21.13 -12.27 -28.41
CA ILE A 416 -20.04 -11.33 -28.09
C ILE A 416 -18.85 -11.65 -29.00
N PRO A 417 -18.36 -10.73 -29.85
CA PRO A 417 -17.17 -10.98 -30.65
C PRO A 417 -15.94 -11.23 -29.78
N ALA A 418 -15.14 -12.26 -30.11
CA ALA A 418 -13.87 -12.53 -29.45
C ALA A 418 -12.79 -11.53 -29.90
N ALA A 419 -11.83 -11.22 -29.03
CA ALA A 419 -10.69 -10.33 -29.30
C ALA A 419 -9.79 -10.84 -30.44
N ASP A 420 -9.76 -12.15 -30.68
CA ASP A 420 -9.01 -12.76 -31.79
C ASP A 420 -9.68 -12.54 -33.17
N GLY A 421 -10.91 -12.02 -33.19
CA GLY A 421 -11.69 -11.76 -34.40
C GLY A 421 -12.21 -13.01 -35.13
N ARG A 422 -12.03 -14.21 -34.56
CA ARG A 422 -12.31 -15.48 -35.26
C ARG A 422 -13.67 -16.07 -34.93
N SER A 423 -14.25 -15.71 -33.79
CA SER A 423 -15.48 -16.33 -33.29
C SER A 423 -16.34 -15.36 -32.46
N ARG A 424 -17.55 -15.82 -32.13
CA ARG A 424 -18.38 -15.21 -31.10
C ARG A 424 -18.40 -16.11 -29.87
N LEU A 425 -18.29 -15.49 -28.71
CA LEU A 425 -18.30 -16.11 -27.39
C LEU A 425 -19.71 -16.05 -26.82
N CYS A 426 -20.09 -17.11 -26.09
CA CYS A 426 -21.16 -17.00 -25.12
C CYS A 426 -20.68 -16.12 -23.96
N PRO A 427 -21.54 -15.31 -23.33
CA PRO A 427 -21.14 -14.53 -22.16
C PRO A 427 -20.48 -15.36 -21.04
N ALA A 428 -20.91 -16.61 -20.83
CA ALA A 428 -20.30 -17.51 -19.85
C ALA A 428 -18.86 -17.97 -20.22
N GLU A 429 -18.45 -17.80 -21.47
CA GLU A 429 -17.10 -18.09 -21.98
C GLU A 429 -16.21 -16.83 -21.96
N VAL A 430 -16.78 -15.66 -21.67
CA VAL A 430 -16.03 -14.41 -21.63
C VAL A 430 -15.18 -14.34 -20.36
N THR A 431 -13.92 -13.95 -20.52
CA THR A 431 -13.00 -13.60 -19.45
C THR A 431 -12.72 -12.11 -19.50
N LEU A 432 -13.11 -11.38 -18.46
CA LEU A 432 -12.79 -9.98 -18.26
C LEU A 432 -11.54 -9.87 -17.38
N VAL A 433 -10.54 -9.12 -17.83
CA VAL A 433 -9.36 -8.85 -17.01
C VAL A 433 -9.58 -7.54 -16.25
N GLU A 434 -9.75 -7.66 -14.93
CA GLU A 434 -10.00 -6.51 -14.07
C GLU A 434 -8.74 -5.68 -13.88
N GLY A 435 -8.84 -4.37 -14.10
CA GLY A 435 -7.70 -3.44 -13.96
C GLY A 435 -6.95 -3.15 -15.27
N LEU A 436 -7.43 -3.66 -16.41
CA LEU A 436 -6.87 -3.26 -17.71
C LEU A 436 -7.10 -1.75 -17.99
N PRO A 437 -6.10 -1.07 -18.57
CA PRO A 437 -6.24 0.32 -19.01
C PRO A 437 -7.39 0.49 -20.01
N ARG A 438 -8.04 1.66 -19.97
CA ARG A 438 -9.01 2.02 -21.01
C ARG A 438 -8.28 2.22 -22.34
N GLY A 439 -8.76 1.56 -23.39
CA GLY A 439 -8.17 1.64 -24.73
C GLY A 439 -7.03 0.65 -24.99
N THR A 440 -6.74 -0.26 -24.05
CA THR A 440 -5.94 -1.45 -24.34
C THR A 440 -6.52 -2.18 -25.54
N ASP A 441 -5.65 -2.57 -26.47
CA ASP A 441 -6.03 -3.44 -27.60
C ASP A 441 -6.15 -4.88 -27.09
N PRO A 442 -7.37 -5.44 -26.98
CA PRO A 442 -7.55 -6.80 -26.47
C PRO A 442 -6.92 -7.84 -27.41
N GLY A 443 -6.73 -7.51 -28.70
CA GLY A 443 -6.07 -8.39 -29.67
C GLY A 443 -4.63 -8.75 -29.27
N THR A 444 -3.93 -7.85 -28.58
CA THR A 444 -2.57 -8.10 -28.07
C THR A 444 -2.55 -9.11 -26.92
N LEU A 445 -3.62 -9.17 -26.12
CA LEU A 445 -3.73 -10.06 -24.95
C LEU A 445 -4.47 -11.38 -25.26
N ALA A 446 -5.24 -11.42 -26.35
CA ALA A 446 -6.01 -12.59 -26.78
C ALA A 446 -5.22 -13.91 -26.88
N PRO A 447 -3.93 -13.93 -27.29
CA PRO A 447 -3.13 -15.17 -27.28
C PRO A 447 -2.91 -15.76 -25.89
N PHE A 448 -3.02 -14.94 -24.84
CA PHE A 448 -2.69 -15.29 -23.45
C PHE A 448 -3.94 -15.44 -22.58
N VAL A 449 -5.04 -14.79 -22.94
CA VAL A 449 -6.33 -14.83 -22.22
C VAL A 449 -7.41 -15.43 -23.09
N ALA A 450 -7.78 -16.68 -22.82
CA ALA A 450 -8.89 -17.34 -23.48
C ALA A 450 -10.22 -16.64 -23.14
N GLY A 451 -11.04 -16.40 -24.15
CA GLY A 451 -12.36 -15.78 -23.97
C GLY A 451 -12.34 -14.27 -23.79
N LEU A 452 -11.25 -13.58 -24.11
CA LEU A 452 -11.20 -12.12 -24.07
C LEU A 452 -12.15 -11.54 -25.15
N PRO A 453 -13.05 -10.60 -24.81
CA PRO A 453 -13.98 -10.01 -25.75
C PRO A 453 -13.30 -8.92 -26.60
N ALA A 454 -13.84 -8.63 -27.78
CA ALA A 454 -13.34 -7.57 -28.64
C ALA A 454 -13.50 -6.19 -28.01
N SER A 455 -12.66 -5.24 -28.46
CA SER A 455 -12.70 -3.87 -27.95
C SER A 455 -14.10 -3.26 -28.01
N GLY A 456 -14.50 -2.57 -26.95
CA GLY A 456 -15.84 -1.97 -26.80
C GLY A 456 -16.91 -2.91 -26.21
N TRP A 457 -16.72 -4.23 -26.23
CA TRP A 457 -17.63 -5.21 -25.63
C TRP A 457 -17.35 -5.48 -24.15
N GLU A 458 -16.28 -4.92 -23.60
CA GLU A 458 -15.90 -5.06 -22.20
C GLU A 458 -16.83 -4.22 -21.32
N ARG A 459 -17.92 -4.83 -20.83
CA ARG A 459 -18.90 -4.22 -19.91
C ARG A 459 -19.08 -5.10 -18.68
N PRO A 460 -18.22 -4.95 -17.66
CA PRO A 460 -18.24 -5.82 -16.48
C PRO A 460 -19.60 -5.87 -15.77
N ASP A 461 -20.27 -4.73 -15.64
CA ASP A 461 -21.59 -4.57 -15.02
C ASP A 461 -22.70 -5.37 -15.74
N VAL A 462 -22.61 -5.52 -17.06
CA VAL A 462 -23.55 -6.30 -17.86
C VAL A 462 -23.13 -7.76 -17.94
N LEU A 463 -21.87 -8.02 -18.26
CA LEU A 463 -21.37 -9.37 -18.55
C LEU A 463 -21.23 -10.23 -17.28
N HIS A 464 -20.96 -9.64 -16.13
CA HIS A 464 -20.96 -10.37 -14.86
C HIS A 464 -22.35 -10.96 -14.55
N ARG A 465 -23.43 -10.22 -14.85
CA ARG A 465 -24.82 -10.74 -14.75
C ARG A 465 -25.07 -11.93 -15.68
N LEU A 466 -24.36 -11.97 -16.81
CA LEU A 466 -24.41 -13.05 -17.78
C LEU A 466 -23.35 -14.16 -17.52
N LYS A 467 -22.79 -14.21 -16.30
CA LYS A 467 -21.84 -15.23 -15.83
C LYS A 467 -20.46 -15.20 -16.50
N ALA A 468 -20.03 -14.05 -17.02
CA ALA A 468 -18.65 -13.87 -17.46
C ALA A 468 -17.67 -14.03 -16.29
N ARG A 469 -16.50 -14.62 -16.57
CA ARG A 469 -15.42 -14.79 -15.61
C ARG A 469 -14.67 -13.48 -15.44
N VAL A 470 -14.20 -13.21 -14.23
CA VAL A 470 -13.33 -12.09 -13.93
C VAL A 470 -11.97 -12.66 -13.53
N LEU A 471 -10.92 -12.24 -14.23
CA LEU A 471 -9.53 -12.58 -13.96
C LEU A 471 -8.85 -11.32 -13.39
N PRO A 472 -8.40 -11.31 -12.13
CA PRO A 472 -7.63 -10.20 -11.59
C PRO A 472 -6.34 -9.97 -12.39
N LEU A 473 -5.95 -8.72 -12.60
CA LEU A 473 -4.73 -8.39 -13.35
C LEU A 473 -3.47 -9.06 -12.77
N ALA A 474 -3.34 -9.13 -11.44
CA ALA A 474 -2.21 -9.78 -10.79
C ALA A 474 -2.12 -11.28 -11.13
N GLU A 475 -3.25 -11.99 -11.16
CA GLU A 475 -3.30 -13.41 -11.53
C GLU A 475 -2.93 -13.61 -13.01
N PHE A 476 -3.37 -12.71 -13.89
CA PHE A 476 -2.93 -12.70 -15.29
C PHE A 476 -1.41 -12.52 -15.41
N VAL A 477 -0.85 -11.55 -14.70
CA VAL A 477 0.59 -11.25 -14.69
C VAL A 477 1.41 -12.43 -14.19
N ASP A 478 0.97 -13.10 -13.11
CA ASP A 478 1.64 -14.30 -12.59
C ASP A 478 1.66 -15.44 -13.62
N GLY A 479 0.57 -15.60 -14.37
CA GLY A 479 0.45 -16.60 -15.45
C GLY A 479 1.47 -16.39 -16.58
N LEU A 480 1.83 -15.14 -16.88
CA LEU A 480 2.80 -14.82 -17.93
C LEU A 480 4.19 -15.39 -17.64
N GLY A 481 4.58 -15.54 -16.38
CA GLY A 481 5.93 -16.00 -15.99
C GLY A 481 6.28 -17.45 -16.39
N SER A 482 5.34 -18.18 -16.99
CA SER A 482 5.56 -19.52 -17.56
C SER A 482 5.77 -19.54 -19.08
N LEU A 483 5.64 -18.38 -19.73
CA LEU A 483 5.75 -18.25 -21.17
C LEU A 483 7.21 -18.08 -21.60
N ASN A 484 7.56 -18.67 -22.74
CA ASN A 484 8.84 -18.44 -23.40
C ASN A 484 8.61 -17.61 -24.67
N LEU A 485 8.68 -16.28 -24.53
CA LEU A 485 8.43 -15.33 -25.61
C LEU A 485 9.71 -14.58 -26.01
N PRO A 486 9.88 -14.19 -27.29
CA PRO A 486 10.91 -13.25 -27.72
C PRO A 486 10.82 -11.91 -26.97
N ALA A 487 11.96 -11.24 -26.77
CA ALA A 487 12.03 -9.97 -26.04
C ALA A 487 11.13 -8.86 -26.64
N ALA A 488 11.00 -8.81 -27.97
CA ALA A 488 10.10 -7.87 -28.65
C ALA A 488 8.61 -8.10 -28.33
N GLU A 489 8.19 -9.35 -28.07
CA GLU A 489 6.80 -9.66 -27.69
C GLU A 489 6.48 -9.20 -26.26
N TRP A 490 7.45 -9.33 -25.34
CA TRP A 490 7.32 -8.76 -23.99
C TRP A 490 7.07 -7.25 -24.02
N ARG A 491 7.75 -6.52 -24.92
CA ARG A 491 7.53 -5.09 -25.11
C ARG A 491 6.08 -4.76 -25.49
N SER A 492 5.46 -5.56 -26.36
CA SER A 492 4.06 -5.39 -26.76
C SER A 492 3.11 -5.60 -25.59
N ILE A 493 3.38 -6.59 -24.73
CA ILE A 493 2.63 -6.81 -23.47
C ILE A 493 2.77 -5.60 -22.55
N TYR A 494 4.00 -5.08 -22.35
CA TYR A 494 4.23 -3.89 -21.52
C TYR A 494 3.50 -2.65 -22.05
N THR A 495 3.40 -2.53 -23.38
CA THR A 495 2.65 -1.44 -24.03
C THR A 495 1.14 -1.59 -23.76
N ALA A 496 0.60 -2.81 -23.86
CA ALA A 496 -0.83 -3.08 -23.61
C ALA A 496 -1.24 -2.87 -22.14
N LEU A 497 -0.30 -3.03 -21.21
CA LEU A 497 -0.49 -2.85 -19.77
C LEU A 497 -0.11 -1.44 -19.26
N ASP A 498 0.41 -0.57 -20.14
CA ASP A 498 0.77 0.80 -19.77
C ASP A 498 -0.48 1.60 -19.35
N GLY A 499 -0.46 2.13 -18.13
CA GLY A 499 -1.59 2.82 -17.51
C GLY A 499 -2.41 1.96 -16.54
N ALA A 500 -2.04 0.70 -16.34
CA ALA A 500 -2.67 -0.15 -15.33
C ALA A 500 -2.15 0.20 -13.92
N ASP A 501 -2.82 -0.34 -12.90
CA ASP A 501 -2.36 -0.22 -11.52
C ASP A 501 -0.97 -0.86 -11.35
N LEU A 502 -0.02 -0.10 -10.82
CA LEU A 502 1.38 -0.52 -10.69
C LEU A 502 1.57 -1.62 -9.64
N GLU A 503 0.74 -1.67 -8.60
CA GLU A 503 0.82 -2.71 -7.56
C GLU A 503 0.49 -4.09 -8.15
N SER A 504 -0.55 -4.15 -8.98
CA SER A 504 -0.95 -5.36 -9.71
C SER A 504 0.08 -5.85 -10.74
N LEU A 505 1.04 -5.02 -11.14
CA LEU A 505 2.09 -5.33 -12.10
C LEU A 505 3.45 -5.67 -11.45
N GLY A 506 3.53 -5.77 -10.12
CA GLY A 506 4.80 -5.98 -9.41
C GLY A 506 5.57 -7.26 -9.81
N ALA A 507 4.86 -8.31 -10.24
CA ALA A 507 5.43 -9.59 -10.64
C ALA A 507 5.69 -9.73 -12.15
N LEU A 508 5.59 -8.62 -12.91
CA LEU A 508 5.72 -8.63 -14.36
C LEU A 508 7.03 -9.30 -14.81
N PRO A 509 6.98 -10.36 -15.63
CA PRO A 509 8.19 -11.03 -16.10
C PRO A 509 9.05 -10.09 -16.95
N VAL A 510 10.37 -10.12 -16.74
CA VAL A 510 11.33 -9.28 -17.46
C VAL A 510 12.42 -10.13 -18.10
N PRO A 511 12.53 -10.17 -19.45
CA PRO A 511 13.61 -10.87 -20.12
C PRO A 511 14.91 -10.09 -19.98
N LEU A 512 15.97 -10.78 -19.57
CA LEU A 512 17.31 -10.21 -19.40
C LEU A 512 18.16 -10.38 -20.66
N SER A 513 19.22 -9.58 -20.78
CA SER A 513 20.17 -9.63 -21.90
C SER A 513 20.92 -10.96 -22.01
N ASP A 514 21.07 -11.69 -20.89
CA ASP A 514 21.69 -13.02 -20.82
C ASP A 514 20.73 -14.18 -21.13
N GLY A 515 19.49 -13.87 -21.50
CA GLY A 515 18.46 -14.85 -21.85
C GLY A 515 17.67 -15.42 -20.67
N ARG A 516 18.00 -15.06 -19.41
CA ARG A 516 17.16 -15.40 -18.25
C ARG A 516 15.87 -14.59 -18.25
N LEU A 517 14.81 -15.13 -17.65
CA LEU A 517 13.56 -14.43 -17.38
C LEU A 517 13.40 -14.26 -15.87
N VAL A 518 13.36 -13.03 -15.37
CA VAL A 518 13.15 -12.75 -13.94
C VAL A 518 11.71 -12.33 -13.67
N ARG A 519 11.24 -12.56 -12.43
CA ARG A 519 9.91 -12.15 -11.98
C ARG A 519 9.99 -10.80 -11.28
N GLY A 520 9.40 -9.79 -11.89
CA GLY A 520 9.34 -8.44 -11.37
C GLY A 520 10.51 -7.55 -11.84
N PRO A 521 10.25 -6.25 -12.07
CA PRO A 521 11.25 -5.29 -12.54
C PRO A 521 12.12 -4.66 -11.43
N ARG A 522 11.78 -4.86 -10.15
CA ARG A 522 12.58 -4.33 -9.03
C ARG A 522 13.93 -5.03 -8.95
N GLY A 523 15.01 -4.25 -8.83
CA GLY A 523 16.38 -4.78 -8.82
C GLY A 523 16.84 -5.29 -10.20
N VAL A 524 16.20 -4.79 -11.26
CA VAL A 524 16.60 -5.02 -12.66
C VAL A 524 17.08 -3.69 -13.23
N LEU A 525 18.12 -3.73 -14.05
CA LEU A 525 18.73 -2.57 -14.67
C LEU A 525 18.26 -2.42 -16.12
N LEU A 526 17.72 -1.25 -16.47
CA LEU A 526 17.47 -0.87 -17.85
C LEU A 526 18.79 -0.54 -18.55
N PRO A 527 18.95 -0.89 -19.84
CA PRO A 527 20.13 -0.51 -20.63
C PRO A 527 20.38 1.01 -20.53
N GLY A 528 21.61 1.38 -20.15
CA GLY A 528 22.05 2.75 -19.97
C GLY A 528 23.39 3.01 -20.67
N ASP A 529 24.18 3.95 -20.15
CA ASP A 529 25.44 4.41 -20.76
C ASP A 529 26.63 3.46 -20.52
N ILE A 530 26.46 2.42 -19.70
CA ILE A 530 27.52 1.44 -19.44
C ILE A 530 27.47 0.29 -20.44
N ASP A 531 28.65 -0.01 -20.98
CA ASP A 531 28.88 -1.13 -21.87
C ASP A 531 28.52 -2.47 -21.20
N PRO A 532 27.55 -3.24 -21.74
CA PRO A 532 27.12 -4.52 -21.18
C PRO A 532 28.25 -5.54 -21.01
N GLU A 533 29.28 -5.52 -21.87
CA GLU A 533 30.43 -6.44 -21.76
C GLU A 533 31.22 -6.22 -20.46
N ARG A 534 31.22 -4.98 -19.93
CA ARG A 534 31.91 -4.63 -18.67
C ARG A 534 31.12 -5.00 -17.43
N LEU A 535 29.84 -5.37 -17.60
CA LEU A 535 28.95 -5.79 -16.52
C LEU A 535 28.89 -7.32 -16.38
N GLU A 536 29.46 -8.05 -17.34
CA GLU A 536 29.50 -9.52 -17.36
C GLU A 536 30.07 -10.14 -16.07
N PRO A 537 31.17 -9.62 -15.47
CA PRO A 537 31.74 -10.19 -14.25
C PRO A 537 30.78 -10.22 -13.06
N PHE A 538 29.79 -9.32 -13.02
CA PHE A 538 28.88 -9.15 -11.89
C PHE A 538 27.55 -9.90 -12.06
N GLN A 539 27.31 -10.54 -13.23
CA GLN A 539 26.07 -11.26 -13.56
C GLN A 539 24.77 -10.46 -13.32
N LEU A 540 24.81 -9.15 -13.57
CA LEU A 540 23.72 -8.22 -13.28
C LEU A 540 22.45 -8.56 -14.06
N ARG A 541 21.32 -8.19 -13.48
CA ARG A 541 20.00 -8.38 -14.09
C ARG A 541 19.71 -7.22 -15.03
N VAL A 542 20.29 -7.21 -16.23
CA VAL A 542 20.08 -6.15 -17.22
C VAL A 542 18.95 -6.54 -18.18
N VAL A 543 17.95 -5.68 -18.39
CA VAL A 543 16.83 -5.92 -19.30
C VAL A 543 17.33 -6.08 -20.74
N HIS A 544 16.79 -7.05 -21.47
CA HIS A 544 17.09 -7.20 -22.89
C HIS A 544 16.70 -5.93 -23.68
N PRO A 545 17.57 -5.38 -24.56
CA PRO A 545 17.32 -4.09 -25.23
C PRO A 545 15.97 -3.99 -25.97
N GLU A 546 15.55 -5.05 -26.66
CA GLU A 546 14.25 -5.08 -27.36
C GLU A 546 13.02 -5.04 -26.43
N ALA A 547 13.18 -5.44 -25.16
CA ALA A 547 12.12 -5.43 -24.14
C ALA A 547 12.12 -4.15 -23.28
N ALA A 548 13.14 -3.30 -23.38
CA ALA A 548 13.30 -2.12 -22.52
C ALA A 548 12.15 -1.12 -22.66
N HIS A 549 11.33 -0.94 -21.62
CA HIS A 549 10.10 -0.13 -21.70
C HIS A 549 9.97 0.84 -20.51
N PRO A 550 9.46 2.08 -20.69
CA PRO A 550 9.29 3.06 -19.59
C PRO A 550 8.44 2.56 -18.41
N LEU A 551 7.52 1.63 -18.67
CA LEU A 551 6.73 0.96 -17.62
C LEU A 551 7.61 0.29 -16.56
N LEU A 552 8.72 -0.36 -16.97
CA LEU A 552 9.60 -1.06 -16.05
C LEU A 552 10.29 -0.08 -15.08
N ALA A 553 10.66 1.11 -15.55
CA ALA A 553 11.24 2.15 -14.69
C ALA A 553 10.26 2.59 -13.60
N ARG A 554 8.98 2.82 -13.96
CA ARG A 554 7.93 3.17 -12.98
C ARG A 554 7.63 2.04 -11.98
N LEU A 555 7.91 0.79 -12.35
CA LEU A 555 7.75 -0.38 -11.48
C LEU A 555 8.99 -0.66 -10.60
N GLY A 556 10.06 0.14 -10.74
CA GLY A 556 11.25 0.08 -9.89
C GLY A 556 12.49 -0.53 -10.55
N ALA A 557 12.52 -0.67 -11.88
CA ALA A 557 13.78 -0.88 -12.59
C ALA A 557 14.58 0.42 -12.61
N SER A 558 15.90 0.32 -12.42
CA SER A 558 16.81 1.47 -12.41
C SER A 558 17.58 1.54 -13.73
N GLU A 559 18.02 2.71 -14.15
CA GLU A 559 18.91 2.83 -15.31
C GLU A 559 20.34 2.39 -14.95
N ALA A 560 20.99 1.62 -15.84
CA ALA A 560 22.35 1.10 -15.65
C ALA A 560 23.42 2.22 -15.82
N ASN A 561 23.50 3.15 -14.86
CA ASN A 561 24.58 4.12 -14.76
C ASN A 561 25.66 3.66 -13.75
N ALA A 562 26.85 4.28 -13.78
CA ALA A 562 28.00 3.86 -12.97
C ALA A 562 27.71 3.80 -11.46
N ALA A 563 27.01 4.80 -10.94
CA ALA A 563 26.66 4.86 -9.52
C ALA A 563 25.61 3.80 -9.15
N ALA A 564 24.60 3.56 -10.00
CA ALA A 564 23.57 2.56 -9.77
C ALA A 564 24.13 1.13 -9.83
N VAL A 565 25.06 0.88 -10.77
CA VAL A 565 25.77 -0.40 -10.87
C VAL A 565 26.68 -0.60 -9.66
N LEU A 566 27.49 0.39 -9.27
CA LEU A 566 28.39 0.25 -8.12
C LEU A 566 27.62 -0.05 -6.84
N ARG A 567 26.44 0.55 -6.65
CA ARG A 567 25.55 0.30 -5.51
C ARG A 567 24.74 -1.01 -5.59
N ASP A 568 24.85 -1.75 -6.68
CA ASP A 568 24.12 -3.00 -6.82
C ASP A 568 24.69 -4.06 -5.85
N PRO A 569 23.85 -4.71 -5.04
CA PRO A 569 24.31 -5.75 -4.11
C PRO A 569 25.09 -6.89 -4.76
N ALA A 570 24.85 -7.19 -6.04
CA ALA A 570 25.58 -8.22 -6.77
C ALA A 570 27.04 -7.81 -7.05
N VAL A 571 27.32 -6.52 -7.26
CA VAL A 571 28.70 -6.01 -7.42
C VAL A 571 29.47 -6.15 -6.12
N ARG A 572 28.86 -5.73 -4.99
CA ARG A 572 29.44 -5.93 -3.66
C ARG A 572 29.71 -7.40 -3.37
N ALA A 573 28.72 -8.26 -3.62
CA ALA A 573 28.86 -9.70 -3.40
C ALA A 573 29.97 -10.31 -4.27
N ALA A 574 30.13 -9.86 -5.52
CA ALA A 574 31.21 -10.32 -6.38
C ALA A 574 32.59 -9.96 -5.81
N VAL A 575 32.75 -8.76 -5.25
CA VAL A 575 33.99 -8.33 -4.58
C VAL A 575 34.27 -9.15 -3.32
N GLU A 576 33.27 -9.37 -2.47
CA GLU A 576 33.42 -10.16 -1.23
C GLU A 576 33.87 -11.61 -1.50
N HIS A 577 33.57 -12.19 -2.67
CA HIS A 577 33.98 -13.54 -3.05
C HIS A 577 35.27 -13.61 -3.89
N ALA A 578 35.90 -12.47 -4.19
CA ALA A 578 36.98 -12.40 -5.18
C ALA A 578 38.41 -12.58 -4.63
N MET A 579 38.58 -12.83 -3.34
CA MET A 579 39.92 -12.97 -2.72
C MET A 579 40.66 -14.25 -3.11
N ASP A 580 39.94 -15.32 -3.49
CA ASP A 580 40.51 -16.65 -3.75
C ASP A 580 40.77 -16.96 -5.25
N GLU A 581 40.50 -16.03 -6.17
CA GLU A 581 40.56 -16.22 -7.64
C GLU A 581 41.29 -15.07 -8.37
N ASP A 582 41.68 -15.27 -9.64
CA ASP A 582 42.19 -14.17 -10.48
C ASP A 582 41.06 -13.16 -10.75
N ASN A 583 41.10 -12.06 -9.99
CA ASN A 583 40.09 -11.03 -9.96
C ASN A 583 40.45 -9.80 -10.81
N THR A 584 41.48 -9.86 -11.65
CA THR A 584 41.99 -8.68 -12.38
C THR A 584 40.88 -8.00 -13.21
N ALA A 585 40.04 -8.78 -13.89
CA ALA A 585 38.92 -8.24 -14.69
C ALA A 585 37.83 -7.59 -13.81
N LEU A 586 37.57 -8.16 -12.63
CA LEU A 586 36.63 -7.60 -11.65
C LEU A 586 37.17 -6.28 -11.08
N ALA A 587 38.43 -6.27 -10.65
CA ALA A 587 39.12 -5.08 -10.15
C ALA A 587 39.13 -3.96 -11.18
N ASP A 588 39.48 -4.27 -12.44
CA ASP A 588 39.44 -3.30 -13.52
C ASP A 588 38.02 -2.73 -13.74
N ALA A 589 36.99 -3.58 -13.69
CA ALA A 589 35.60 -3.15 -13.86
C ALA A 589 35.13 -2.24 -12.69
N VAL A 590 35.44 -2.61 -11.44
CA VAL A 590 35.09 -1.80 -10.25
C VAL A 590 35.84 -0.47 -10.24
N LEU A 591 37.15 -0.46 -10.53
CA LEU A 591 37.92 0.79 -10.63
C LEU A 591 37.38 1.72 -11.73
N HIS A 592 36.89 1.16 -12.84
CA HIS A 592 36.22 1.93 -13.88
C HIS A 592 34.89 2.52 -13.40
N LEU A 593 34.10 1.75 -12.63
CA LEU A 593 32.84 2.22 -12.03
C LEU A 593 33.09 3.32 -10.99
N VAL A 594 34.11 3.18 -10.16
CA VAL A 594 34.58 4.21 -9.20
C VAL A 594 34.94 5.49 -9.97
N ALA A 595 35.77 5.38 -11.02
CA ALA A 595 36.17 6.52 -11.84
C ALA A 595 34.99 7.20 -12.56
N ALA A 596 34.05 6.43 -13.10
CA ALA A 596 32.91 6.94 -13.86
C ALA A 596 31.77 7.48 -12.97
N SER A 597 31.60 6.95 -11.76
CA SER A 597 30.57 7.38 -10.81
C SER A 597 31.01 8.57 -9.96
N GLY A 598 32.32 8.71 -9.71
CA GLY A 598 32.86 9.66 -8.75
C GLY A 598 32.60 9.29 -7.28
N LEU A 599 32.07 8.09 -7.02
CA LEU A 599 31.92 7.54 -5.67
C LEU A 599 33.26 7.04 -5.15
N THR A 600 33.45 7.10 -3.84
CA THR A 600 34.68 6.70 -3.14
C THR A 600 34.38 5.65 -2.07
N HIS A 601 35.42 5.08 -1.47
CA HIS A 601 35.30 4.21 -0.29
C HIS A 601 34.66 4.92 0.92
N GLN A 602 34.60 6.25 0.95
CA GLN A 602 33.85 6.97 1.98
C GLN A 602 32.34 6.91 1.74
N ASP A 603 31.91 6.88 0.47
CA ASP A 603 30.51 6.71 0.09
C ASP A 603 30.07 5.25 0.19
N GLU A 604 30.96 4.33 -0.21
CA GLU A 604 30.73 2.89 -0.28
C GLU A 604 31.90 2.13 0.39
N PRO A 605 31.91 1.96 1.73
CA PRO A 605 33.05 1.41 2.49
C PRO A 605 33.56 0.03 2.04
N TRP A 606 32.68 -0.80 1.50
CA TRP A 606 33.04 -2.13 0.98
C TRP A 606 33.98 -2.05 -0.23
N VAL A 607 34.09 -0.91 -0.92
CA VAL A 607 35.03 -0.72 -2.04
C VAL A 607 36.48 -0.86 -1.57
N ALA A 608 36.80 -0.50 -0.32
CA ALA A 608 38.12 -0.72 0.27
C ALA A 608 38.49 -2.21 0.41
N GLN A 609 37.50 -3.10 0.35
CA GLN A 609 37.70 -4.55 0.35
C GLN A 609 37.98 -5.11 -1.05
N LEU A 610 38.03 -4.26 -2.09
CA LEU A 610 38.36 -4.67 -3.45
C LEU A 610 39.75 -5.34 -3.46
N PRO A 611 39.86 -6.63 -3.80
CA PRO A 611 41.15 -7.27 -3.85
C PRO A 611 41.95 -6.72 -5.04
N LEU A 612 43.08 -6.10 -4.73
CA LEU A 612 44.09 -5.62 -5.68
C LEU A 612 45.37 -6.40 -5.45
N ARG A 613 46.22 -6.51 -6.47
CA ARG A 613 47.53 -7.16 -6.30
C ARG A 613 48.51 -6.20 -5.65
N ASP A 614 49.29 -6.71 -4.70
CA ASP A 614 50.50 -6.05 -4.20
C ASP A 614 51.65 -6.14 -5.23
N GLU A 615 52.83 -5.58 -4.92
CA GLU A 615 54.01 -5.68 -5.80
C GLU A 615 54.60 -7.11 -5.88
N THR A 616 54.22 -8.02 -4.96
CA THR A 616 54.61 -9.44 -5.01
C THR A 616 53.70 -10.26 -5.95
N GLY A 617 52.51 -9.74 -6.27
CA GLY A 617 51.49 -10.34 -7.12
C GLY A 617 50.35 -11.02 -6.34
N GLU A 618 50.36 -10.98 -5.01
CA GLU A 618 49.34 -11.57 -4.14
C GLU A 618 48.15 -10.61 -3.97
N PRO A 619 46.91 -11.12 -3.90
CA PRO A 619 45.73 -10.27 -3.72
C PRO A 619 45.60 -9.81 -2.27
N ALA A 620 45.45 -8.50 -2.07
CA ALA A 620 45.17 -7.86 -0.79
C ALA A 620 44.03 -6.83 -0.93
N PRO A 621 43.23 -6.59 0.12
CA PRO A 621 42.24 -5.52 0.11
C PRO A 621 42.88 -4.17 -0.25
N ALA A 622 42.20 -3.39 -1.10
CA ALA A 622 42.67 -2.06 -1.48
C ALA A 622 42.97 -1.17 -0.26
N GLY A 623 42.18 -1.29 0.80
CA GLY A 623 42.36 -0.58 2.08
C GLY A 623 43.63 -0.95 2.85
N ASP A 624 44.22 -2.12 2.60
CA ASP A 624 45.43 -2.58 3.29
C ASP A 624 46.70 -2.15 2.53
N LEU A 625 46.57 -1.84 1.24
CA LEU A 625 47.66 -1.45 0.37
C LEU A 625 48.00 0.05 0.47
N LEU A 626 49.27 0.35 0.25
CA LEU A 626 49.87 1.67 0.19
C LEU A 626 50.17 2.04 -1.26
N LEU A 627 50.04 3.32 -1.57
CA LEU A 627 50.44 3.85 -2.87
C LEU A 627 51.95 3.68 -3.07
N PRO A 628 52.41 3.42 -4.31
CA PRO A 628 53.84 3.29 -4.58
C PRO A 628 54.61 4.57 -4.20
N GLY A 629 55.73 4.41 -3.47
CA GLY A 629 56.64 5.50 -3.12
C GLY A 629 56.21 6.40 -1.94
N VAL A 630 55.22 5.99 -1.14
CA VAL A 630 54.89 6.69 0.11
C VAL A 630 55.96 6.47 1.18
N ARG A 631 56.22 7.48 2.01
CA ARG A 631 57.26 7.44 3.06
C ARG A 631 57.05 6.35 4.11
N LEU A 632 55.80 5.93 4.32
CA LEU A 632 55.47 4.89 5.28
C LEU A 632 56.15 3.55 4.93
N LEU A 633 56.27 3.22 3.63
CA LEU A 633 56.94 2.01 3.17
C LEU A 633 58.42 1.95 3.61
N ASP A 634 59.10 3.10 3.73
CA ASP A 634 60.51 3.17 4.09
C ASP A 634 60.80 2.83 5.57
N VAL A 635 59.78 2.87 6.43
CA VAL A 635 59.92 2.69 7.89
C VAL A 635 59.38 1.36 8.41
N LEU A 636 58.69 0.58 7.58
CA LEU A 636 58.13 -0.72 7.98
C LEU A 636 59.23 -1.74 8.28
N ASP A 637 59.06 -2.56 9.32
CA ASP A 637 59.90 -3.72 9.69
C ASP A 637 59.44 -4.99 8.94
N ALA A 638 58.95 -4.80 7.71
CA ALA A 638 58.44 -5.82 6.81
C ALA A 638 58.89 -5.51 5.37
N ASP A 639 58.65 -6.43 4.42
CA ASP A 639 58.98 -6.20 3.01
C ASP A 639 58.00 -5.17 2.41
N PRO A 640 58.46 -3.99 1.95
CA PRO A 640 57.58 -2.98 1.36
C PRO A 640 56.76 -3.48 0.17
N ALA A 641 57.24 -4.51 -0.55
CA ALA A 641 56.54 -5.05 -1.71
C ALA A 641 55.22 -5.74 -1.34
N GLU A 642 55.09 -6.26 -0.11
CA GLU A 642 53.86 -6.91 0.41
C GLU A 642 52.75 -5.90 0.71
N TYR A 643 53.10 -4.62 0.86
CA TYR A 643 52.16 -3.56 1.25
C TYR A 643 51.92 -2.53 0.17
N ALA A 644 52.74 -2.49 -0.89
CA ALA A 644 52.56 -1.56 -2.00
C ALA A 644 51.62 -2.16 -3.06
N VAL A 645 50.63 -1.39 -3.53
CA VAL A 645 49.81 -1.81 -4.68
C VAL A 645 50.68 -1.94 -5.93
N ALA A 646 50.44 -2.97 -6.75
CA ALA A 646 51.19 -3.19 -7.98
C ALA A 646 51.17 -1.95 -8.90
N ALA A 647 52.35 -1.57 -9.40
CA ALA A 647 52.51 -0.35 -10.19
C ALA A 647 51.65 -0.30 -11.46
N ASP A 648 51.28 -1.47 -12.04
CA ASP A 648 50.46 -1.55 -13.24
C ASP A 648 49.02 -1.05 -13.01
N PHE A 649 48.46 -1.17 -11.79
CA PHE A 649 47.17 -0.58 -11.46
C PHE A 649 47.24 0.95 -11.41
N ALA A 650 48.32 1.50 -10.85
CA ALA A 650 48.55 2.94 -10.78
C ALA A 650 48.76 3.55 -12.18
N GLU A 651 49.45 2.83 -13.07
CA GLU A 651 49.64 3.24 -14.47
C GLU A 651 48.34 3.21 -15.28
N ARG A 652 47.46 2.21 -15.05
CA ARG A 652 46.23 2.02 -15.83
C ARG A 652 45.07 2.91 -15.38
N HIS A 653 44.88 3.06 -14.06
CA HIS A 653 43.70 3.73 -13.50
C HIS A 653 44.03 5.10 -12.86
N GLY A 654 45.30 5.34 -12.54
CA GLY A 654 45.75 6.57 -11.89
C GLY A 654 45.60 6.53 -10.37
N ILE A 655 46.47 7.29 -9.69
CA ILE A 655 46.58 7.34 -8.22
C ILE A 655 45.27 7.80 -7.55
N GLU A 656 44.55 8.74 -8.15
CA GLU A 656 43.30 9.26 -7.57
C GLU A 656 42.18 8.22 -7.54
N VAL A 657 42.10 7.34 -8.55
CA VAL A 657 41.11 6.25 -8.57
C VAL A 657 41.48 5.19 -7.53
N LEU A 658 42.77 4.90 -7.35
CA LEU A 658 43.22 3.98 -6.30
C LEU A 658 42.95 4.52 -4.90
N ARG A 659 43.18 5.82 -4.64
CA ARG A 659 42.75 6.47 -3.39
C ARG A 659 41.24 6.40 -3.20
N ALA A 660 40.47 6.68 -4.25
CA ALA A 660 39.02 6.57 -4.21
C ALA A 660 38.58 5.14 -3.87
N ALA A 661 39.30 4.12 -4.35
CA ALA A 661 39.05 2.73 -4.03
C ALA A 661 39.53 2.30 -2.62
N GLY A 662 40.33 3.10 -1.92
CA GLY A 662 40.78 2.83 -0.55
C GLY A 662 42.29 2.68 -0.38
N VAL A 663 43.09 2.68 -1.46
CA VAL A 663 44.56 2.57 -1.37
C VAL A 663 45.16 3.76 -0.63
N ARG A 664 45.96 3.47 0.39
CA ARG A 664 46.36 4.42 1.42
C ARG A 664 47.58 5.25 1.02
N GLY A 665 47.61 6.49 1.53
CA GLY A 665 48.76 7.40 1.40
C GLY A 665 49.64 7.49 2.64
N GLY A 666 49.27 6.79 3.72
CA GLY A 666 49.85 6.87 5.07
C GLY A 666 49.14 5.87 5.99
N PHE A 667 49.21 6.07 7.30
CA PHE A 667 48.55 5.18 8.26
C PHE A 667 47.02 5.16 8.08
N ALA A 668 46.40 3.99 8.26
CA ALA A 668 44.95 3.89 8.37
C ALA A 668 44.47 4.31 9.76
N ILE A 669 43.24 4.80 9.80
CA ILE A 669 42.52 5.09 11.04
C ILE A 669 41.24 4.25 11.02
N VAL A 670 41.14 3.33 11.96
CA VAL A 670 39.91 2.62 12.26
C VAL A 670 39.00 3.57 13.04
N ARG A 671 37.78 3.77 12.56
CA ARG A 671 36.76 4.58 13.23
C ARG A 671 35.48 3.79 13.37
N GLU A 672 34.98 3.71 14.59
CA GLU A 672 33.67 3.15 14.88
C GLU A 672 32.94 4.02 15.91
N SER A 673 31.62 3.91 15.97
CA SER A 673 30.79 4.67 16.90
C SER A 673 29.80 3.74 17.55
N ASP A 674 29.41 4.06 18.78
CA ASP A 674 28.47 3.27 19.56
C ASP A 674 28.88 1.78 19.71
N ILE A 675 30.16 1.54 20.01
CA ILE A 675 30.71 0.18 20.19
C ILE A 675 30.85 -0.17 21.67
N THR A 676 30.75 -1.45 21.99
CA THR A 676 30.87 -1.95 23.36
C THR A 676 32.33 -2.20 23.70
N LEU A 677 32.82 -1.66 24.83
CA LEU A 677 34.15 -1.95 25.37
C LEU A 677 34.10 -3.30 26.09
N ASP A 678 34.33 -4.38 25.36
CA ASP A 678 34.37 -5.74 25.91
C ASP A 678 35.56 -6.55 25.34
N PRO A 679 35.93 -7.68 25.98
CA PRO A 679 37.07 -8.49 25.55
C PRO A 679 36.93 -9.16 24.18
N ASP A 680 35.74 -9.16 23.58
CA ASP A 680 35.48 -9.71 22.24
C ASP A 680 35.56 -8.61 21.16
N LEU A 681 35.84 -7.36 21.55
CA LEU A 681 36.12 -6.27 20.63
C LEU A 681 37.35 -6.59 19.77
N TRP A 682 37.19 -6.54 18.45
CA TRP A 682 38.25 -6.90 17.51
C TRP A 682 38.21 -6.02 16.26
N HIS A 683 39.06 -5.00 16.26
CA HIS A 683 39.32 -4.14 15.10
C HIS A 683 40.56 -4.57 14.30
N ASN A 684 41.17 -5.69 14.67
CA ASN A 684 42.46 -6.15 14.13
C ASN A 684 43.60 -5.13 14.39
N LEU A 685 43.54 -4.43 15.52
CA LEU A 685 44.60 -3.54 16.00
C LEU A 685 45.55 -4.30 16.93
N ASP A 686 46.83 -3.91 16.95
CA ASP A 686 47.84 -4.60 17.76
C ASP A 686 47.64 -4.41 19.28
N ASP A 687 47.81 -5.47 20.08
CA ASP A 687 47.67 -5.47 21.54
C ASP A 687 46.33 -4.87 22.06
N GLU A 688 45.27 -4.90 21.23
CA GLU A 688 43.95 -4.35 21.54
C GLU A 688 43.31 -5.02 22.77
N ASP A 689 43.46 -6.33 22.92
CA ASP A 689 42.89 -7.07 24.05
C ASP A 689 43.53 -6.67 25.39
N SER A 690 44.83 -6.33 25.39
CA SER A 690 45.49 -5.76 26.57
C SER A 690 45.01 -4.35 26.87
N TRP A 691 44.76 -3.52 25.84
CA TRP A 691 44.19 -2.18 26.02
C TRP A 691 42.79 -2.24 26.63
N VAL A 692 41.91 -3.11 26.12
CA VAL A 692 40.56 -3.30 26.64
C VAL A 692 40.61 -3.69 28.12
N ARG A 693 41.43 -4.69 28.49
CA ARG A 693 41.60 -5.12 29.89
C ARG A 693 42.06 -3.96 30.77
N SER A 694 43.13 -3.26 30.35
CA SER A 694 43.67 -2.11 31.08
C SER A 694 42.64 -1.00 31.29
N THR A 695 41.78 -0.77 30.30
CA THR A 695 40.76 0.29 30.33
C THR A 695 39.58 -0.10 31.22
N LEU A 696 39.15 -1.37 31.18
CA LEU A 696 38.09 -1.91 32.04
C LEU A 696 38.49 -1.92 33.51
N ASP A 697 39.74 -2.31 33.81
CA ASP A 697 40.30 -2.27 35.17
C ASP A 697 40.29 -0.84 35.73
N ALA A 698 40.65 0.15 34.91
CA ALA A 698 40.66 1.56 35.31
C ALA A 698 39.25 2.11 35.62
N LEU A 699 38.21 1.60 34.96
CA LEU A 699 36.81 2.00 35.18
C LEU A 699 36.16 1.30 36.37
N GLN A 700 36.79 0.27 36.94
CA GLN A 700 36.22 -0.56 38.02
C GLN A 700 34.81 -1.07 37.71
N SER A 701 34.49 -1.35 36.43
CA SER A 701 33.15 -1.77 36.02
C SER A 701 32.83 -3.19 36.51
N THR A 702 31.69 -3.37 37.18
CA THR A 702 31.31 -4.64 37.82
C THR A 702 30.05 -5.30 37.26
N GLY A 703 29.47 -4.79 36.14
CA GLY A 703 28.12 -5.18 35.71
C GLY A 703 27.94 -5.44 34.21
N PHE A 704 28.08 -4.38 33.40
CA PHE A 704 27.90 -4.42 31.94
C PHE A 704 29.10 -3.74 31.26
N PRO A 705 29.46 -4.16 30.04
CA PRO A 705 30.57 -3.53 29.33
C PRO A 705 30.20 -2.09 28.92
N PRO A 706 31.06 -1.09 29.19
CA PRO A 706 30.81 0.32 28.86
C PRO A 706 30.65 0.54 27.34
N LEU A 707 29.94 1.59 26.95
CA LEU A 707 29.78 1.99 25.55
C LEU A 707 30.79 3.07 25.16
N ILE A 708 31.61 2.83 24.14
CA ILE A 708 32.46 3.83 23.51
C ILE A 708 31.61 4.63 22.51
N VAL A 709 31.52 5.95 22.72
CA VAL A 709 30.72 6.85 21.86
C VAL A 709 31.36 6.95 20.47
N GLU A 710 32.66 7.14 20.44
CA GLU A 710 33.46 7.27 19.22
C GLU A 710 34.84 6.66 19.49
N PHE A 711 35.20 5.66 18.69
CA PHE A 711 36.49 5.01 18.70
C PHE A 711 37.30 5.48 17.50
N ALA A 712 38.57 5.79 17.73
CA ALA A 712 39.54 6.10 16.68
C ALA A 712 40.89 5.48 17.05
N GLY A 713 41.40 4.59 16.20
CA GLY A 713 42.67 3.90 16.39
C GLY A 713 43.52 3.93 15.12
N VAL A 714 44.80 4.21 15.25
CA VAL A 714 45.78 4.13 14.15
C VAL A 714 46.27 2.69 14.00
N SER A 715 46.15 2.12 12.80
CA SER A 715 46.60 0.74 12.48
C SER A 715 48.08 0.68 12.12
N ASP A 716 48.63 -0.54 12.06
CA ASP A 716 49.97 -0.86 11.52
C ASP A 716 51.15 -0.21 12.25
N LEU A 717 50.96 0.18 13.51
CA LEU A 717 52.02 0.77 14.34
C LEU A 717 53.08 -0.26 14.76
N ASP A 718 52.67 -1.52 14.90
CA ASP A 718 53.53 -2.67 15.19
C ASP A 718 54.51 -2.98 14.05
N LEU A 719 54.15 -2.60 12.83
CA LEU A 719 55.01 -2.73 11.66
C LEU A 719 56.13 -1.68 11.64
N VAL A 720 56.18 -0.70 12.55
CA VAL A 720 57.21 0.36 12.51
C VAL A 720 58.54 -0.12 13.11
N ARG A 721 59.65 0.05 12.36
CA ARG A 721 61.00 -0.24 12.88
C ARG A 721 61.32 0.61 14.11
N PRO A 722 61.92 0.04 15.19
CA PRO A 722 62.24 0.79 16.40
C PRO A 722 63.09 2.05 16.20
N SER A 723 63.95 2.07 15.18
CA SER A 723 64.79 3.25 14.87
C SER A 723 64.04 4.41 14.20
N ALA A 724 62.82 4.17 13.69
CA ALA A 724 62.05 5.13 12.92
C ALA A 724 61.03 5.92 13.77
N TRP A 725 60.82 5.54 15.04
CA TRP A 725 59.87 6.21 15.94
C TRP A 725 60.02 7.74 16.03
N PRO A 726 61.22 8.35 16.04
CA PRO A 726 61.35 9.81 16.02
C PRO A 726 60.67 10.47 14.80
N ASP A 727 60.85 9.89 13.61
CA ASP A 727 60.26 10.39 12.37
C ASP A 727 58.75 10.11 12.34
N VAL A 728 58.35 8.89 12.73
CA VAL A 728 56.93 8.47 12.75
C VAL A 728 56.11 9.29 13.74
N LEU A 729 56.61 9.55 14.94
CA LEU A 729 55.92 10.42 15.91
C LEU A 729 55.73 11.84 15.37
N SER A 730 56.71 12.37 14.63
CA SER A 730 56.61 13.67 13.97
C SER A 730 55.55 13.64 12.84
N TRP A 731 55.43 12.53 12.10
CA TRP A 731 54.41 12.36 11.06
C TRP A 731 53.00 12.25 11.65
N LEU A 732 52.82 11.44 12.69
CA LEU A 732 51.55 11.28 13.40
C LEU A 732 51.09 12.59 14.07
N ALA A 733 52.01 13.43 14.52
CA ALA A 733 51.68 14.74 15.05
C ALA A 733 51.33 15.77 13.95
N ALA A 734 51.95 15.67 12.78
CA ALA A 734 51.73 16.58 11.66
C ALA A 734 50.42 16.30 10.89
N ASP A 735 49.99 15.05 10.83
CA ASP A 735 48.75 14.64 10.17
C ASP A 735 47.53 14.90 11.08
N PRO A 736 46.54 15.73 10.68
CA PRO A 736 45.43 16.11 11.55
C PRO A 736 44.58 14.95 12.05
N GLU A 737 44.40 13.90 11.23
CA GLU A 737 43.53 12.79 11.57
C GLU A 737 44.17 11.85 12.60
N THR A 738 45.42 11.46 12.38
CA THR A 738 46.19 10.65 13.34
C THR A 738 46.46 11.42 14.63
N ARG A 739 46.78 12.72 14.54
CA ARG A 739 46.88 13.60 15.72
C ARG A 739 45.59 13.62 16.52
N ALA A 740 44.44 13.68 15.86
CA ALA A 740 43.14 13.65 16.56
C ALA A 740 42.90 12.30 17.25
N ALA A 741 43.22 11.18 16.59
CA ALA A 741 43.11 9.83 17.18
C ALA A 741 44.00 9.65 18.42
N ILE A 742 45.12 10.39 18.51
CA ILE A 742 46.05 10.33 19.65
C ILE A 742 45.66 11.30 20.77
N VAL A 743 45.37 12.56 20.43
CA VAL A 743 45.23 13.64 21.42
C VAL A 743 43.80 13.78 21.96
N ALA A 744 42.78 13.42 21.16
CA ALA A 744 41.40 13.52 21.62
C ALA A 744 41.09 12.42 22.64
N PRO A 745 40.48 12.75 23.80
CA PRO A 745 40.08 11.74 24.76
C PRO A 745 38.97 10.86 24.20
N MET A 746 39.09 9.55 24.39
CA MET A 746 38.01 8.61 24.13
C MET A 746 36.95 8.77 25.21
N HIS A 747 35.68 8.78 24.82
CA HIS A 747 34.58 8.90 25.77
C HIS A 747 33.82 7.59 25.89
N VAL A 748 33.69 7.11 27.13
CA VAL A 748 32.91 5.93 27.46
C VAL A 748 31.73 6.29 28.35
N VAL A 749 30.63 5.56 28.17
CA VAL A 749 29.43 5.64 28.99
C VAL A 749 29.28 4.34 29.75
N THR A 750 29.29 4.43 31.08
CA THR A 750 29.10 3.31 32.00
C THR A 750 27.61 2.98 32.19
N ASP A 751 27.30 1.85 32.84
CA ASP A 751 25.94 1.35 33.03
C ASP A 751 25.06 2.25 33.92
N ASP A 752 25.67 3.07 34.77
CA ASP A 752 25.02 4.13 35.55
C ASP A 752 24.74 5.42 34.75
N GLY A 753 25.13 5.44 33.46
CA GLY A 753 24.98 6.59 32.56
C GLY A 753 26.03 7.69 32.77
N ALA A 754 27.05 7.49 33.61
CA ALA A 754 28.16 8.42 33.74
C ALA A 754 29.04 8.40 32.49
N ARG A 755 29.57 9.57 32.12
CA ARG A 755 30.49 9.72 30.99
C ARG A 755 31.90 9.92 31.51
N HIS A 756 32.81 9.03 31.14
CA HIS A 756 34.22 9.10 31.49
C HIS A 756 35.04 9.47 30.25
N ALA A 757 35.97 10.41 30.40
CA ALA A 757 36.98 10.71 29.40
C ALA A 757 38.23 9.88 29.73
N LEU A 758 38.66 9.06 28.80
CA LEU A 758 39.80 8.15 28.92
C LEU A 758 40.82 8.43 27.82
N GLU A 759 42.01 7.88 28.01
CA GLU A 759 43.05 7.88 26.99
C GLU A 759 42.59 7.11 25.74
N SER A 760 43.04 7.55 24.56
CA SER A 760 42.78 6.81 23.31
C SER A 760 43.62 5.54 23.25
N TYR A 761 43.15 4.57 22.46
CA TYR A 761 43.91 3.34 22.20
C TYR A 761 45.32 3.66 21.67
N THR A 762 45.44 4.57 20.70
CA THR A 762 46.73 4.87 20.08
C THR A 762 47.71 5.57 21.03
N ALA A 763 47.23 6.48 21.88
CA ALA A 763 48.09 7.10 22.90
C ALA A 763 48.62 6.05 23.90
N TRP A 764 47.74 5.16 24.38
CA TRP A 764 48.11 4.05 25.26
C TRP A 764 49.13 3.12 24.60
N TRP A 765 48.90 2.77 23.32
CA TRP A 765 49.76 1.85 22.57
C TRP A 765 51.15 2.46 22.36
N LEU A 766 51.21 3.73 21.92
CA LEU A 766 52.47 4.43 21.72
C LEU A 766 53.26 4.54 23.02
N ARG A 767 52.60 4.85 24.15
CA ARG A 767 53.27 4.95 25.45
C ARG A 767 53.95 3.63 25.84
N LYS A 768 53.29 2.50 25.57
CA LYS A 768 53.73 1.16 25.96
C LYS A 768 54.77 0.57 25.00
N HIS A 769 54.64 0.80 23.70
CA HIS A 769 55.41 0.07 22.68
C HIS A 769 56.44 0.92 21.94
N ALA A 770 56.17 2.22 21.72
CA ALA A 770 57.12 3.08 21.03
C ALA A 770 58.30 3.40 21.95
N THR A 771 59.51 3.38 21.38
CA THR A 771 60.74 3.67 22.14
C THR A 771 61.61 4.70 21.44
N ILE A 772 62.29 5.52 22.25
CA ILE A 772 63.30 6.47 21.78
C ILE A 772 64.59 6.17 22.53
N ALA A 773 65.65 5.87 21.79
CA ALA A 773 66.94 5.46 22.35
C ALA A 773 66.84 4.30 23.37
N GLY A 774 65.89 3.37 23.15
CA GLY A 774 65.67 2.21 24.00
C GLY A 774 64.88 2.47 25.29
N LYS A 775 64.22 3.62 25.41
CA LYS A 775 63.34 3.98 26.54
C LYS A 775 61.90 4.14 26.08
N HIS A 776 60.95 3.73 26.92
CA HIS A 776 59.52 3.94 26.69
C HIS A 776 59.16 5.42 26.84
N LEU A 777 58.06 5.85 26.23
CA LEU A 777 57.72 7.27 26.16
C LEU A 777 57.39 7.89 27.54
N ASP A 778 56.90 7.10 28.49
CA ASP A 778 56.63 7.49 29.88
C ASP A 778 57.90 7.60 30.76
N GLU A 779 59.04 7.11 30.28
CA GLU A 779 60.36 7.31 30.92
C GLU A 779 61.08 8.58 30.44
N LEU A 780 60.43 9.32 29.53
CA LEU A 780 60.94 10.50 28.86
C LEU A 780 60.20 11.75 29.33
N CYS A 781 60.88 12.88 29.24
CA CYS A 781 60.30 14.18 29.47
C CYS A 781 60.71 15.15 28.37
N THR A 782 59.95 16.23 28.23
CA THR A 782 60.34 17.30 27.30
C THR A 782 61.57 18.05 27.85
N SER A 783 62.42 18.55 26.95
CA SER A 783 63.63 19.29 27.35
C SER A 783 63.36 20.54 28.22
N ASP A 784 62.15 21.09 28.16
CA ASP A 784 61.65 22.24 28.94
C ASP A 784 60.84 21.85 30.18
N ALA A 785 60.79 20.56 30.55
CA ALA A 785 60.14 20.08 31.77
C ALA A 785 60.76 20.66 33.06
N ASP A 786 60.00 20.61 34.15
CA ASP A 786 60.42 21.10 35.47
C ASP A 786 61.77 20.49 35.87
N PRO A 787 62.65 21.23 36.59
CA PRO A 787 63.95 20.72 37.00
C PRO A 787 63.89 19.38 37.76
N ILE A 788 62.84 19.18 38.57
CA ILE A 788 62.63 17.94 39.33
C ILE A 788 62.25 16.77 38.40
N VAL A 789 61.43 17.02 37.36
CA VAL A 789 61.04 16.03 36.35
C VAL A 789 62.24 15.62 35.50
N ARG A 790 63.05 16.57 35.04
CA ARG A 790 64.28 16.28 34.27
C ARG A 790 65.35 15.54 35.06
N ARG A 791 65.24 15.53 36.39
CA ARG A 791 66.09 14.70 37.27
C ARG A 791 65.55 13.28 37.37
N LEU A 792 64.24 13.11 37.37
CA LEU A 792 63.56 11.82 37.47
C LEU A 792 63.53 11.06 36.13
N LEU A 793 63.34 11.78 35.01
CA LEU A 793 63.13 11.23 33.67
C LEU A 793 64.17 11.74 32.67
N THR A 794 64.21 11.11 31.49
CA THR A 794 65.22 11.43 30.46
C THR A 794 64.71 12.53 29.53
N PRO A 795 65.39 13.68 29.40
CA PRO A 795 64.93 14.73 28.49
C PRO A 795 65.18 14.35 27.03
N VAL A 796 64.17 14.55 26.18
CA VAL A 796 64.28 14.47 24.72
C VAL A 796 64.29 15.87 24.13
N SER A 797 65.19 16.12 23.17
CA SER A 797 65.27 17.42 22.50
C SER A 797 64.09 17.59 21.53
N ARG A 798 63.46 18.76 21.53
CA ARG A 798 62.45 19.12 20.52
C ARG A 798 63.03 19.20 19.09
N GLU A 799 64.35 19.29 18.95
CA GLU A 799 65.02 19.25 17.64
C GLU A 799 65.09 17.81 17.07
N SER A 800 64.93 16.78 17.91
CA SER A 800 64.96 15.38 17.49
C SER A 800 63.58 14.80 17.16
N ILE A 801 62.50 15.42 17.63
CA ILE A 801 61.12 15.01 17.39
C ILE A 801 60.24 16.26 17.35
N ASP A 802 59.57 16.51 16.23
CA ASP A 802 58.74 17.69 16.01
C ASP A 802 57.31 17.44 16.49
N ILE A 803 57.09 17.57 17.81
CA ILE A 803 55.79 17.39 18.47
C ILE A 803 55.42 18.58 19.35
N ASP A 804 54.13 18.91 19.39
CA ASP A 804 53.59 19.93 20.27
C ASP A 804 53.33 19.40 21.70
N ASP A 805 53.08 20.33 22.62
CA ASP A 805 52.92 20.03 24.05
C ASP A 805 51.72 19.13 24.35
N GLY A 806 50.63 19.29 23.59
CA GLY A 806 49.43 18.48 23.75
C GLY A 806 49.64 17.05 23.25
N PHE A 807 50.37 16.89 22.14
CA PHE A 807 50.78 15.59 21.63
C PHE A 807 51.72 14.87 22.60
N ALA A 808 52.76 15.56 23.08
CA ALA A 808 53.71 15.02 24.05
C ALA A 808 53.03 14.54 25.34
N SER A 809 52.08 15.33 25.86
CA SER A 809 51.29 14.94 27.03
C SER A 809 50.42 13.71 26.77
N ALA A 810 49.80 13.59 25.60
CA ALA A 810 48.94 12.47 25.27
C ALA A 810 49.70 11.13 25.26
N ILE A 811 50.92 11.11 24.71
CA ILE A 811 51.77 9.92 24.64
C ILE A 811 52.58 9.64 25.92
N GLY A 812 52.34 10.38 27.01
CA GLY A 812 52.94 10.15 28.32
C GLY A 812 54.27 10.85 28.61
N MET A 813 54.72 11.81 27.78
CA MET A 813 55.94 12.56 28.07
C MET A 813 55.69 13.66 29.11
N ALA A 814 56.22 13.46 30.32
CA ALA A 814 55.96 14.34 31.45
C ALA A 814 56.62 15.73 31.32
N ARG A 815 55.97 16.75 31.88
CA ARG A 815 56.48 18.12 32.02
C ARG A 815 56.56 18.58 33.47
N VAL A 816 55.52 18.26 34.25
CA VAL A 816 55.42 18.54 35.68
C VAL A 816 55.34 17.22 36.46
N LEU A 817 55.54 17.29 37.77
CA LEU A 817 55.64 16.09 38.61
C LEU A 817 54.34 15.24 38.61
N SER A 818 53.19 15.90 38.52
CA SER A 818 51.88 15.24 38.46
C SER A 818 51.66 14.43 37.18
N ASP A 819 52.39 14.73 36.10
CA ASP A 819 52.26 14.01 34.82
C ASP A 819 52.90 12.62 34.89
N ILE A 820 53.82 12.39 35.83
CA ILE A 820 54.55 11.12 35.94
C ILE A 820 53.64 10.09 36.62
N PRO A 821 53.40 8.92 36.01
CA PRO A 821 52.64 7.83 36.64
C PRO A 821 53.24 7.43 37.99
N GLY A 822 52.39 7.06 38.96
CA GLY A 822 52.85 6.78 40.33
C GLY A 822 53.82 5.61 40.42
N GLU A 823 53.59 4.57 39.63
CA GLU A 823 54.50 3.43 39.54
C GLU A 823 55.87 3.83 38.97
N VAL A 824 55.91 4.69 37.96
CA VAL A 824 57.15 5.23 37.40
C VAL A 824 57.90 6.05 38.46
N LEU A 825 57.19 6.90 39.23
CA LEU A 825 57.80 7.65 40.34
C LEU A 825 58.38 6.72 41.43
N LEU A 826 57.61 5.74 41.89
CA LEU A 826 58.03 4.78 42.93
C LEU A 826 59.25 3.96 42.47
N ASN A 827 59.23 3.47 41.23
CA ASN A 827 60.35 2.75 40.63
C ASN A 827 61.59 3.64 40.53
N ARG A 828 61.43 4.90 40.14
CA ARG A 828 62.54 5.87 40.09
C ARG A 828 63.11 6.22 41.46
N LEU A 829 62.27 6.39 42.48
CA LEU A 829 62.74 6.66 43.84
C LEU A 829 63.56 5.51 44.42
N GLY A 830 63.20 4.28 44.05
CA GLY A 830 63.93 3.06 44.40
C GLY A 830 65.24 2.84 43.63
N ASP A 831 65.59 3.66 42.63
CA ASP A 831 66.84 3.57 41.87
C ASP A 831 68.01 4.16 42.67
N GLU A 832 69.04 3.39 43.00
CA GLU A 832 70.22 3.86 43.72
C GLU A 832 71.05 4.89 42.94
N ALA A 833 70.99 4.86 41.60
CA ALA A 833 71.72 5.81 40.77
C ALA A 833 71.11 7.22 40.80
N LEU A 834 69.85 7.35 41.23
CA LEU A 834 69.18 8.63 41.38
C LEU A 834 69.81 9.43 42.52
N THR A 835 70.30 10.63 42.21
CA THR A 835 70.80 11.60 43.19
C THR A 835 69.76 12.69 43.40
N MET A 836 69.17 12.77 44.60
CA MET A 836 68.07 13.69 44.90
C MET A 836 68.31 14.45 46.22
N PRO A 837 68.23 15.80 46.22
CA PRO A 837 68.24 16.60 47.43
C PRO A 837 67.03 16.29 48.34
N SER A 838 67.19 16.37 49.66
CA SER A 838 66.09 16.08 50.61
C SER A 838 64.88 17.00 50.41
N ALA A 839 65.10 18.25 49.97
CA ALA A 839 64.04 19.22 49.70
C ALA A 839 63.21 18.88 48.45
N GLU A 840 63.83 18.32 47.41
CA GLU A 840 63.12 17.83 46.23
C GLU A 840 62.39 16.52 46.55
N LEU A 841 63.02 15.62 47.32
CA LEU A 841 62.39 14.38 47.79
C LEU A 841 61.10 14.65 48.57
N ALA A 842 61.09 15.67 49.43
CA ALA A 842 59.89 16.08 50.14
C ALA A 842 58.76 16.56 49.22
N GLN A 843 59.09 17.19 48.08
CA GLN A 843 58.09 17.57 47.06
C GLN A 843 57.53 16.34 46.35
N VAL A 844 58.39 15.36 46.01
CA VAL A 844 57.94 14.09 45.41
C VAL A 844 57.03 13.32 46.37
N TYR A 845 57.37 13.27 47.65
CA TYR A 845 56.53 12.60 48.63
C TYR A 845 55.24 13.34 48.96
N ALA A 846 55.23 14.68 48.92
CA ALA A 846 53.99 15.42 49.04
C ALA A 846 53.03 15.12 47.89
N GLU A 847 53.55 15.01 46.65
CA GLU A 847 52.77 14.60 45.47
C GLU A 847 52.28 13.15 45.59
N LEU A 848 53.14 12.21 45.99
CA LEU A 848 52.76 10.81 46.17
C LEU A 848 51.70 10.63 47.27
N ALA A 849 51.78 11.40 48.35
CA ALA A 849 50.81 11.34 49.46
C ALA A 849 49.39 11.73 49.04
N GLY A 850 49.22 12.43 47.91
CA GLY A 850 47.92 12.77 47.34
C GLY A 850 47.34 11.69 46.41
N ARG A 851 48.07 10.61 46.14
CA ARG A 851 47.65 9.54 45.21
C ARG A 851 46.91 8.43 45.94
N ASP A 852 46.04 7.74 45.22
CA ASP A 852 45.32 6.57 45.74
C ASP A 852 46.29 5.40 45.93
N SER A 853 46.48 4.99 47.18
CA SER A 853 47.36 3.88 47.55
C SER A 853 46.87 2.53 47.00
N ASN A 854 45.56 2.35 46.79
CA ASN A 854 45.04 1.09 46.24
C ASN A 854 45.36 0.92 44.75
N ALA A 855 45.66 2.02 44.06
CA ALA A 855 46.00 2.03 42.63
C ALA A 855 47.50 1.86 42.37
N LEU A 856 48.34 1.76 43.41
CA LEU A 856 49.80 1.68 43.29
C LEU A 856 50.34 0.41 43.91
N ALA A 857 51.31 -0.22 43.24
CA ALA A 857 52.04 -1.33 43.83
C ALA A 857 53.01 -0.86 44.92
N SER A 858 52.96 -1.51 46.09
CA SER A 858 53.86 -1.22 47.22
C SER A 858 55.34 -1.31 46.80
N PRO A 859 56.15 -0.26 47.01
CA PRO A 859 57.55 -0.27 46.65
C PRO A 859 58.36 -1.16 47.60
N ARG A 860 59.29 -1.94 47.07
CA ARG A 860 60.23 -2.72 47.91
C ARG A 860 61.31 -1.84 48.53
N ARG A 861 61.66 -0.74 47.86
CA ARG A 861 62.72 0.19 48.26
C ARG A 861 62.18 1.60 48.30
N VAL A 862 62.51 2.33 49.36
CA VAL A 862 62.11 3.72 49.57
C VAL A 862 63.33 4.59 49.78
N ARG A 863 63.19 5.90 49.58
CA ARG A 863 64.28 6.85 49.64
C ARG A 863 64.11 7.75 50.85
N VAL A 864 65.06 7.75 51.77
CA VAL A 864 65.00 8.55 53.00
C VAL A 864 65.95 9.75 52.89
N PRO A 865 65.59 10.90 53.49
CA PRO A 865 66.52 12.01 53.68
C PRO A 865 67.82 11.57 54.38
N ASP A 866 68.96 12.03 53.88
CA ASP A 866 70.28 11.80 54.49
C ASP A 866 71.15 13.06 54.34
N GLY A 867 71.30 13.82 55.42
CA GLY A 867 71.96 15.12 55.41
C GLY A 867 71.30 16.10 54.43
N THR A 868 72.05 16.59 53.44
CA THR A 868 71.53 17.46 52.37
C THR A 868 71.00 16.68 51.16
N GLY A 869 71.16 15.35 51.15
CA GLY A 869 70.80 14.46 50.05
C GLY A 869 69.77 13.41 50.47
N SER A 870 69.83 12.25 49.84
CA SER A 870 68.96 11.12 50.15
C SER A 870 69.67 9.81 49.85
N ARG A 871 69.22 8.74 50.52
CA ARG A 871 69.69 7.37 50.30
C ARG A 871 68.52 6.41 50.19
N VAL A 872 68.71 5.29 49.50
CA VAL A 872 67.70 4.24 49.37
C VAL A 872 67.84 3.24 50.52
N VAL A 873 66.72 2.76 51.05
CA VAL A 873 66.60 1.70 52.06
C VAL A 873 65.51 0.71 51.68
N ASP A 874 65.50 -0.46 52.31
CA ASP A 874 64.35 -1.36 52.24
C ASP A 874 63.13 -0.71 52.91
N ALA A 875 61.96 -0.86 52.31
CA ALA A 875 60.73 -0.21 52.77
C ALA A 875 60.41 -0.57 54.24
N GLY A 876 60.59 -1.84 54.62
CA GLY A 876 60.36 -2.32 55.99
C GLY A 876 61.34 -1.80 57.05
N ASP A 877 62.43 -1.15 56.66
CA ASP A 877 63.38 -0.50 57.58
C ASP A 877 63.08 1.00 57.78
N ALA A 878 62.12 1.55 57.04
CA ALA A 878 61.71 2.95 57.10
C ALA A 878 60.43 3.14 57.91
N VAL A 879 60.32 4.30 58.56
CA VAL A 879 59.11 4.73 59.25
C VAL A 879 58.72 6.11 58.76
N VAL A 880 57.44 6.31 58.45
CA VAL A 880 56.89 7.64 58.15
C VAL A 880 56.61 8.37 59.46
N CYS A 881 57.19 9.55 59.63
CA CYS A 881 56.97 10.40 60.79
C CYS A 881 55.94 11.47 60.46
N ASP A 882 54.75 11.33 61.05
CA ASP A 882 53.61 12.26 60.94
C ASP A 882 53.78 13.56 61.72
N GLY A 883 54.93 13.75 62.37
CA GLY A 883 55.30 14.99 63.01
C GLY A 883 56.80 15.14 63.26
N PRO A 884 57.33 16.38 63.31
CA PRO A 884 58.74 16.63 63.50
C PRO A 884 59.21 16.35 64.92
N HIS A 885 58.30 16.17 65.89
CA HIS A 885 58.66 15.80 67.26
C HIS A 885 59.32 14.42 67.33
N TRP A 886 58.97 13.50 66.41
CA TRP A 886 59.58 12.18 66.27
C TRP A 886 61.08 12.21 65.95
N LEU A 887 61.58 13.28 65.31
CA LEU A 887 62.99 13.44 64.97
C LEU A 887 63.90 13.59 66.20
N GLN A 888 63.32 13.87 67.38
CA GLN A 888 64.06 13.89 68.64
C GLN A 888 64.31 12.47 69.18
N LEU A 889 63.66 11.46 68.58
CA LEU A 889 63.94 10.05 68.80
C LEU A 889 64.90 9.57 67.69
N ASP A 890 65.86 8.73 68.06
CA ASP A 890 66.89 8.18 67.16
C ASP A 890 66.34 6.98 66.41
N LEU A 891 65.38 7.28 65.52
CA LEU A 891 64.74 6.31 64.65
C LEU A 891 65.67 6.02 63.44
N PRO A 892 65.79 4.75 63.01
CA PRO A 892 66.85 4.30 62.10
C PRO A 892 66.74 4.79 60.64
N ALA A 893 65.52 5.00 60.12
CA ALA A 893 65.29 5.62 58.82
C ALA A 893 63.92 6.31 58.79
N VAL A 894 63.93 7.65 58.69
CA VAL A 894 62.72 8.46 58.84
C VAL A 894 62.33 9.10 57.53
N ILE A 895 61.06 8.96 57.16
CA ILE A 895 60.43 9.68 56.05
C ILE A 895 59.47 10.71 56.63
N PRO A 896 59.71 12.02 56.48
CA PRO A 896 58.73 13.04 56.87
C PRO A 896 57.51 12.95 55.94
N GLY A 897 56.31 12.73 56.48
CA GLY A 897 55.11 12.56 55.66
C GLY A 897 53.84 12.31 56.46
N SER A 898 52.69 12.27 55.77
CA SER A 898 51.38 11.99 56.37
C SER A 898 51.08 10.48 56.39
N ALA A 899 49.98 10.09 57.04
CA ALA A 899 49.45 8.73 56.96
C ALA A 899 49.20 8.27 55.51
N GLY A 900 48.70 9.15 54.64
CA GLY A 900 48.51 8.82 53.22
C GLY A 900 49.82 8.48 52.49
N LEU A 901 50.96 9.07 52.90
CA LEU A 901 52.25 8.66 52.36
C LEU A 901 52.65 7.26 52.88
N ALA A 902 52.37 6.96 54.15
CA ALA A 902 52.63 5.65 54.74
C ALA A 902 51.84 4.56 54.00
N ASP A 903 50.56 4.82 53.68
CA ASP A 903 49.71 3.93 52.89
C ASP A 903 50.26 3.68 51.48
N VAL A 904 50.71 4.74 50.78
CA VAL A 904 51.27 4.62 49.41
C VAL A 904 52.60 3.86 49.39
N LEU A 905 53.44 4.06 50.42
CA LEU A 905 54.73 3.39 50.51
C LEU A 905 54.64 2.01 51.17
N ASP A 906 53.50 1.66 51.78
CA ASP A 906 53.29 0.45 52.57
C ASP A 906 54.35 0.31 53.69
N VAL A 907 54.53 1.40 54.44
CA VAL A 907 55.49 1.49 55.56
C VAL A 907 54.81 1.94 56.84
N ASP A 908 55.40 1.58 57.98
CA ASP A 908 54.85 1.90 59.30
C ASP A 908 54.74 3.42 59.54
N LEU A 909 53.61 3.85 60.13
CA LEU A 909 53.43 5.21 60.66
C LEU A 909 53.95 5.30 62.10
N ALA A 910 54.76 6.32 62.40
CA ALA A 910 55.41 6.44 63.70
C ALA A 910 54.42 6.49 64.87
N SER A 911 53.30 7.20 64.72
CA SER A 911 52.26 7.29 65.75
C SER A 911 51.47 6.00 65.98
N GLU A 912 51.44 5.08 65.02
CA GLU A 912 50.78 3.77 65.15
C GLU A 912 51.69 2.73 65.81
N VAL A 913 52.99 2.77 65.48
CA VAL A 913 53.97 1.78 65.98
C VAL A 913 54.56 2.18 67.34
N TYR A 914 54.82 3.47 67.55
CA TYR A 914 55.43 3.96 68.79
C TYR A 914 54.38 4.56 69.72
N SER A 915 53.82 3.75 70.62
CA SER A 915 52.97 4.24 71.72
C SER A 915 53.82 4.96 72.78
N THR A 916 54.21 6.21 72.51
CA THR A 916 55.04 7.03 73.41
C THR A 916 54.35 8.35 73.74
N GLY A 917 54.30 8.68 75.03
CA GLY A 917 53.77 9.94 75.53
C GLY A 917 54.61 10.47 76.71
N PRO A 918 54.33 11.69 77.18
CA PRO A 918 55.03 12.30 78.30
C PRO A 918 54.92 11.45 79.57
N LEU A 919 56.06 11.03 80.14
CA LEU A 919 56.11 10.16 81.32
C LEU A 919 55.72 10.84 82.64
N ARG A 920 55.77 12.17 82.70
CA ARG A 920 55.48 12.98 83.90
C ARG A 920 54.38 13.99 83.61
N THR A 921 53.59 14.33 84.63
CA THR A 921 52.60 15.40 84.56
C THR A 921 53.29 16.76 84.63
N GLY A 922 53.12 17.60 83.61
CA GLY A 922 53.60 18.98 83.58
C GLY A 922 52.58 19.97 84.14
N GLN A 923 52.93 21.27 84.12
CA GLN A 923 52.07 22.37 84.58
C GLN A 923 51.39 23.06 83.40
N VAL A 924 50.08 23.24 83.46
CA VAL A 924 49.36 24.00 82.42
C VAL A 924 49.69 25.49 82.55
N ARG A 925 50.12 26.10 81.45
CA ARG A 925 50.47 27.52 81.32
C ARG A 925 49.70 28.14 80.15
N ALA A 926 49.33 29.41 80.27
CA ALA A 926 48.82 30.17 79.14
C ALA A 926 49.95 30.42 78.13
N VAL A 927 49.64 30.35 76.84
CA VAL A 927 50.59 30.72 75.79
C VAL A 927 50.84 32.23 75.86
N PRO A 928 52.11 32.70 75.81
CA PRO A 928 52.41 34.13 75.86
C PRO A 928 51.73 34.93 74.75
N ASP A 929 51.22 36.12 75.08
CA ASP A 929 50.54 37.02 74.13
C ASP A 929 51.37 37.32 72.88
N VAL A 930 52.70 37.37 73.01
CA VAL A 930 53.63 37.57 71.89
C VAL A 930 53.61 36.44 70.87
N ALA A 931 53.43 35.19 71.32
CA ALA A 931 53.29 34.05 70.43
C ALA A 931 51.90 34.04 69.77
N LEU A 932 50.83 34.41 70.48
CA LEU A 932 49.48 34.55 69.92
C LEU A 932 49.38 35.70 68.90
N ALA A 933 50.16 36.77 69.07
CA ALA A 933 50.22 37.87 68.11
C ALA A 933 50.86 37.45 66.77
N LEU A 934 51.86 36.57 66.81
CA LEU A 934 52.54 36.03 65.63
C LEU A 934 51.80 34.83 65.03
N LEU A 935 51.16 34.03 65.88
CA LEU A 935 50.46 32.81 65.50
C LEU A 935 49.09 32.74 66.20
N PRO A 936 48.07 33.46 65.67
CA PRO A 936 46.74 33.52 66.27
C PRO A 936 46.03 32.17 66.35
N ALA A 937 46.46 31.17 65.58
CA ALA A 937 45.93 29.82 65.57
C ALA A 937 46.60 28.88 66.59
N ALA A 938 47.58 29.36 67.36
CA ALA A 938 48.18 28.59 68.44
C ALA A 938 47.16 28.31 69.56
N PRO A 939 47.30 27.20 70.31
CA PRO A 939 46.42 26.91 71.43
C PRO A 939 46.53 27.96 72.55
N ASP A 940 45.46 28.16 73.32
CA ASP A 940 45.46 29.10 74.45
C ASP A 940 46.42 28.69 75.58
N ASN A 941 46.71 27.39 75.69
CA ASN A 941 47.52 26.81 76.77
C ASN A 941 48.50 25.76 76.26
N TYR A 942 49.62 25.61 76.97
CA TYR A 942 50.58 24.53 76.80
C TYR A 942 50.90 23.88 78.15
N ILE A 943 51.54 22.72 78.12
CA ILE A 943 51.98 21.99 79.31
C ILE A 943 53.50 22.16 79.44
N GLU A 944 53.92 22.90 80.46
CA GLU A 944 55.33 23.15 80.79
C GLU A 944 55.91 22.00 81.62
N HIS A 945 57.12 21.55 81.27
CA HIS A 945 57.86 20.52 81.99
C HIS A 945 59.25 21.05 82.36
N ASP A 946 59.71 20.76 83.58
CA ASP A 946 61.11 21.03 83.94
C ASP A 946 62.08 20.07 83.22
N ASP A 947 61.61 18.84 82.95
CA ASP A 947 62.31 17.80 82.18
C ASP A 947 61.27 16.90 81.51
N LEU A 948 61.13 17.03 80.19
CA LEU A 948 60.15 16.29 79.39
C LEU A 948 60.79 15.00 78.86
N ILE A 949 60.33 13.86 79.37
CA ILE A 949 60.81 12.54 78.96
C ILE A 949 59.73 11.81 78.15
N VAL A 950 60.07 11.43 76.92
CA VAL A 950 59.22 10.64 76.02
C VAL A 950 60.04 9.46 75.49
N GLY A 951 59.47 8.25 75.51
CA GLY A 951 60.16 7.05 75.02
C GLY A 951 61.50 6.76 75.73
N GLY A 952 61.65 7.20 77.00
CA GLY A 952 62.90 7.07 77.76
C GLY A 952 63.99 8.10 77.42
N ARG A 953 63.70 9.10 76.58
CA ARG A 953 64.62 10.17 76.17
C ARG A 953 64.13 11.53 76.64
N SER A 954 65.04 12.40 77.04
CA SER A 954 64.74 13.82 77.30
C SER A 954 64.60 14.53 75.96
N VAL A 955 63.48 15.23 75.77
CA VAL A 955 63.10 15.93 74.53
C VAL A 955 62.71 17.38 74.85
N ASP A 956 62.90 18.29 73.91
CA ASP A 956 62.62 19.71 74.13
C ASP A 956 61.12 20.02 74.07
N TRP A 957 60.40 19.27 73.24
CA TRP A 957 58.95 19.40 73.07
C TRP A 957 58.31 18.13 72.55
N TRP A 958 57.00 18.01 72.74
CA TRP A 958 56.18 16.92 72.25
C TRP A 958 54.74 17.39 71.99
N PHE A 959 54.08 16.84 70.98
CA PHE A 959 52.66 17.09 70.74
C PHE A 959 51.88 15.80 70.97
N HIS A 960 50.98 15.79 71.96
CA HIS A 960 50.26 14.59 72.36
C HIS A 960 48.86 14.95 72.86
N ASP A 961 47.86 14.16 72.49
CA ASP A 961 46.45 14.36 72.83
C ASP A 961 45.94 15.80 72.60
N GLY A 962 46.38 16.41 71.49
CA GLY A 962 45.99 17.77 71.11
C GLY A 962 46.64 18.88 71.94
N ALA A 963 47.59 18.56 72.83
CA ALA A 963 48.30 19.50 73.67
C ALA A 963 49.79 19.60 73.31
N VAL A 964 50.33 20.81 73.42
CA VAL A 964 51.77 21.06 73.31
C VAL A 964 52.42 20.87 74.67
N HIS A 965 53.38 19.95 74.75
CA HIS A 965 54.27 19.76 75.89
C HIS A 965 55.64 20.37 75.56
N ALA A 966 56.18 21.22 76.42
CA ALA A 966 57.47 21.87 76.20
C ALA A 966 58.32 21.91 77.46
N ALA A 967 59.62 21.66 77.32
CA ALA A 967 60.62 21.83 78.37
C ALA A 967 61.56 23.01 78.14
N THR A 968 61.60 23.55 76.93
CA THR A 968 62.43 24.71 76.55
C THR A 968 61.61 25.74 75.76
N MET A 969 62.11 26.97 75.66
CA MET A 969 61.45 28.03 74.86
C MET A 969 61.50 27.72 73.36
N ASP A 970 62.61 27.16 72.86
CA ASP A 970 62.71 26.67 71.48
C ASP A 970 61.76 25.49 71.24
N GLY A 971 61.65 24.59 72.21
CA GLY A 971 60.67 23.52 72.20
C GLY A 971 59.23 24.04 72.15
N LEU A 972 58.90 25.04 72.97
CA LEU A 972 57.59 25.69 72.95
C LEU A 972 57.31 26.32 71.57
N ALA A 973 58.27 27.04 70.99
CA ALA A 973 58.13 27.61 69.66
C ALA A 973 57.81 26.55 68.58
N ARG A 974 58.53 25.43 68.58
CA ARG A 974 58.31 24.31 67.67
C ARG A 974 56.94 23.65 67.89
N GLY A 975 56.58 23.41 69.15
CA GLY A 975 55.30 22.81 69.50
C GLY A 975 54.11 23.67 69.06
N LEU A 976 54.17 24.98 69.31
CA LEU A 976 53.12 25.92 68.89
C LEU A 976 53.03 26.00 67.36
N ALA A 977 54.18 26.16 66.67
CA ALA A 977 54.24 26.18 65.21
C ALA A 977 53.65 24.91 64.59
N TRP A 978 53.96 23.75 65.14
CA TRP A 978 53.41 22.47 64.69
C TRP A 978 51.90 22.39 64.93
N SER A 979 51.44 22.68 66.15
CA SER A 979 50.02 22.59 66.51
C SER A 979 49.11 23.50 65.69
N ALA A 980 49.62 24.65 65.23
CA ALA A 980 48.87 25.60 64.41
C ALA A 980 49.03 25.38 62.89
N GLY A 981 49.73 24.33 62.46
CA GLY A 981 50.01 24.07 61.03
C GLY A 981 50.97 25.07 60.38
N ALA A 982 51.72 25.85 61.16
CA ALA A 982 52.60 26.92 60.70
C ALA A 982 54.09 26.58 60.96
N TRP A 983 54.54 25.40 60.54
CA TRP A 983 55.89 24.91 60.83
C TRP A 983 57.05 25.87 60.45
N PRO A 984 56.99 26.66 59.35
CA PRO A 984 58.02 27.65 59.04
C PRO A 984 58.19 28.73 60.13
N ALA A 985 57.13 29.08 60.86
CA ALA A 985 57.13 30.13 61.87
C ALA A 985 57.91 29.77 63.15
N ARG A 986 58.34 28.51 63.32
CA ARG A 986 59.06 28.04 64.52
C ARG A 986 60.28 28.90 64.89
N TRP A 987 61.01 29.42 63.90
CA TRP A 987 62.21 30.24 64.13
C TRP A 987 61.86 31.65 64.60
N LEU A 988 60.84 32.24 63.97
CA LEU A 988 60.30 33.54 64.34
C LEU A 988 59.72 33.50 65.76
N LEU A 989 58.97 32.44 66.07
CA LEU A 989 58.40 32.21 67.39
C LEU A 989 59.48 32.00 68.46
N ALA A 990 60.56 31.27 68.14
CA ALA A 990 61.66 31.08 69.08
C ALA A 990 62.30 32.43 69.44
N GLN A 991 62.57 33.28 68.44
CA GLN A 991 63.08 34.63 68.66
C GLN A 991 62.12 35.51 69.46
N ALA A 992 60.83 35.49 69.12
CA ALA A 992 59.83 36.31 69.78
C ALA A 992 59.56 35.90 71.23
N LEU A 993 59.67 34.59 71.53
CA LEU A 993 59.58 34.09 72.89
C LEU A 993 60.81 34.48 73.71
N GLU A 994 62.01 34.48 73.10
CA GLU A 994 63.27 34.87 73.74
C GLU A 994 63.36 36.39 73.99
N ASP A 995 62.95 37.22 73.02
CA ASP A 995 62.91 38.68 73.11
C ASP A 995 61.52 39.24 72.72
N PRO A 996 60.60 39.33 73.70
CA PRO A 996 59.26 39.90 73.50
C PRO A 996 59.23 41.34 72.97
N GLU A 997 60.28 42.14 73.19
CA GLU A 997 60.32 43.54 72.73
C GLU A 997 60.61 43.63 71.22
N ALA A 998 61.23 42.60 70.62
CA ALA A 998 61.55 42.55 69.20
C ALA A 998 60.35 42.25 68.29
N VAL A 999 59.21 41.82 68.84
CA VAL A 999 58.03 41.35 68.08
C VAL A 999 57.53 42.35 67.04
N ALA A 1000 57.52 43.65 67.37
CA ALA A 1000 57.08 44.68 66.43
C ALA A 1000 58.01 44.81 65.21
N SER A 1001 59.32 44.60 65.39
CA SER A 1001 60.30 44.59 64.29
C SER A 1001 60.17 43.31 63.47
N LEU A 1002 60.01 42.17 64.14
CA LEU A 1002 59.84 40.86 63.51
C LEU A 1002 58.57 40.81 62.62
N LEU A 1003 57.45 41.36 63.09
CA LEU A 1003 56.22 41.50 62.30
C LEU A 1003 56.40 42.40 61.06
N ALA A 1004 57.22 43.45 61.18
CA ALA A 1004 57.53 44.30 60.04
C ALA A 1004 58.42 43.58 59.02
N GLU A 1005 59.38 42.77 59.45
CA GLU A 1005 60.21 41.95 58.57
C GLU A 1005 59.41 40.87 57.84
N GLU A 1006 58.51 40.15 58.53
CA GLU A 1006 57.59 39.18 57.94
C GLU A 1006 56.73 39.78 56.82
N SER A 1007 56.34 41.07 56.93
CA SER A 1007 55.54 41.74 55.91
C SER A 1007 56.21 41.83 54.54
N PHE A 1008 57.55 41.68 54.46
CA PHE A 1008 58.28 41.58 53.20
C PHE A 1008 58.23 40.18 52.57
N GLY A 1009 58.00 39.13 53.37
CA GLY A 1009 57.85 37.74 52.88
C GLY A 1009 56.53 37.46 52.17
N ALA A 1010 55.50 38.29 52.41
CA ALA A 1010 54.18 38.20 51.77
C ALA A 1010 54.10 38.94 50.42
N ALA A 1011 55.15 39.65 50.01
CA ALA A 1011 55.22 40.28 48.69
C ALA A 1011 55.71 39.25 47.66
N PRO A 1012 54.99 38.98 46.56
CA PRO A 1012 55.51 38.11 45.51
C PRO A 1012 56.78 38.72 44.90
N ALA A 1013 57.85 37.94 44.84
CA ALA A 1013 59.05 38.26 44.06
C ALA A 1013 58.80 38.10 42.56
#